data_AF-A0A963EU46-F1
#
_entry.id   AF-A0A963EU46-F1
#
_cell.length_a   1.000
_cell.length_b   1.000
_cell.length_c   1.000
_cell.angle_alpha   90.00
_cell.angle_beta   90.00
_cell.angle_gamma   90.00
#
_symmetry.space_group_name_H-M   'P 1'
#
loop_
_entity.id
_entity.type
_entity.pdbx_description
1 polymer ?
#
loop_
_entity_poly.entity_id
_entity_poly.type
_entity_poly.pdbx_seq_one_letter_code
_entity_poly.pdbx_strand_id
1 'polypeptide(L)'
;MTKIRNAIRATGLEPPDLIEPGKLHRFPGIGKRNGNTAGWCMLFEDGLGGCFGDWSSGFSENWQAKRDKPFSQSERVAFMHRVEEARKQAEAEREQQYSDATAKAASIWSSSVPANDDHPYLARKRIKANGARLHQGALVIPVRSGGELHSLQFINDDGSKRFLSGGRISGGYFSICTIQGADALCIAEGFATGATIHQTTGYPVAVAFNAGNLESVAKAMRHKLPDLPIILCADDDADTEGNPGITKANHAALAIGGKVAIPSFGDQRPAGMTDFNDMAALLGLEAVTKVIHGALATIQIDNDGWPDPLPLTAKIDPEPYPLDALPETIRAAVEEVRAFTKAPIPLVASSALAALSLAVQAHADVKRAEKLQGPTGLFLLTVADSGERKSTCDGFFMQAIRDYEAEQAETAKPLIKDHKAAMEAWEAKRGGIKEKIRQLSKTGKPAREQEEALRDLEHYKPEPPQVPKLTYGDSTPEALKWELAKSWPSGGVVSSEAGLVFGSHGMGKESVMRNLATLNQLWDGADIATERRTTESFTVRGARLTIALQVQETTLRSFFDRSSGLARGSGFLARFLLAWPESTQGHRPFSDPPASWPALTRLNQRIAGVLEQDVPINEDGALSPPVLTLAADTKDAWVMFHDAIEGELRSGGELYDVRDVASKTADNAARIAALFQIFEFGGGGAVGLKAFEGASRIAAWHLHEARRFYGELALPEEQADAARLDSWLLDYCRRKKTNIVPRRDVQRNVTPGHLRQKTALDFALDELMEAGRVRLVQDGKRKEIQINPALLAEGKP
;
A
#
# COMPACT_ATOMS: atom_id res chain seq x y z
N MET A 1 34.66 9.85 8.08
CA MET A 1 35.31 8.54 8.29
C MET A 1 34.64 7.72 9.41
N THR A 2 34.76 8.06 10.70
CA THR A 2 34.21 7.23 11.80
C THR A 2 32.69 7.09 11.79
N LYS A 3 31.96 8.10 11.29
CA LYS A 3 30.49 8.14 11.36
C LYS A 3 29.79 7.11 10.44
N ILE A 4 30.28 6.88 9.21
CA ILE A 4 29.70 5.86 8.29
C ILE A 4 30.03 4.44 8.79
N ARG A 5 31.23 4.23 9.32
CA ARG A 5 31.63 2.95 9.92
C ARG A 5 30.70 2.56 11.08
N ASN A 6 30.33 3.52 11.92
CA ASN A 6 29.37 3.26 13.00
C ASN A 6 27.97 2.92 12.47
N ALA A 7 27.54 3.53 11.36
CA ALA A 7 26.27 3.18 10.74
C ALA A 7 26.28 1.76 10.15
N ILE A 8 27.37 1.37 9.48
CA ILE A 8 27.55 0.00 8.97
C ILE A 8 27.55 -1.01 10.14
N ARG A 9 28.22 -0.70 11.25
CA ARG A 9 28.19 -1.55 12.46
C ARG A 9 26.80 -1.68 13.08
N ALA A 10 25.98 -0.64 13.01
CA ALA A 10 24.62 -0.67 13.55
C ALA A 10 23.72 -1.68 12.81
N THR A 11 24.07 -2.06 11.57
CA THR A 11 23.34 -3.07 10.78
C THR A 11 23.93 -4.48 10.93
N GLY A 12 24.86 -4.69 11.87
CA GLY A 12 25.52 -5.98 12.11
C GLY A 12 26.63 -6.33 11.12
N LEU A 13 27.10 -5.35 10.33
CA LEU A 13 28.21 -5.49 9.39
C LEU A 13 29.52 -4.95 9.99
N GLU A 14 30.67 -5.57 9.71
CA GLU A 14 31.97 -5.06 10.14
C GLU A 14 32.69 -4.34 8.97
N PRO A 15 32.74 -3.00 8.96
CA PRO A 15 33.30 -2.23 7.86
C PRO A 15 34.84 -2.28 7.83
N PRO A 16 35.47 -2.03 6.66
CA PRO A 16 36.91 -1.88 6.54
C PRO A 16 37.49 -0.83 7.48
N ASP A 17 38.77 -0.98 7.83
CA ASP A 17 39.48 -0.01 8.67
C ASP A 17 39.60 1.37 8.04
N LEU A 18 39.74 1.40 6.71
CA LEU A 18 39.78 2.62 5.92
C LEU A 18 38.73 2.53 4.81
N ILE A 19 37.84 3.52 4.73
CA ILE A 19 36.90 3.70 3.62
C ILE A 19 37.32 4.96 2.87
N GLU A 20 38.02 4.79 1.76
CA GLU A 20 38.43 5.89 0.89
C GLU A 20 37.20 6.50 0.19
N PRO A 21 36.98 7.83 0.31
CA PRO A 21 35.89 8.53 -0.40
C PRO A 21 35.98 8.35 -1.91
N GLY A 22 34.84 8.21 -2.58
CA GLY A 22 34.72 8.00 -4.02
C GLY A 22 35.03 6.57 -4.49
N LYS A 23 35.42 5.67 -3.59
CA LYS A 23 35.72 4.27 -3.95
C LYS A 23 34.77 3.28 -3.30
N LEU A 24 34.43 2.23 -4.04
CA LEU A 24 33.73 1.08 -3.50
C LEU A 24 34.72 0.20 -2.72
N HIS A 25 34.35 -0.21 -1.51
CA HIS A 25 35.13 -1.12 -0.68
C HIS A 25 34.33 -2.39 -0.42
N ARG A 26 35.01 -3.54 -0.47
CA ARG A 26 34.45 -4.87 -0.19
C ARG A 26 34.86 -5.36 1.18
N PHE A 27 33.96 -6.04 1.88
CA PHE A 27 34.20 -6.64 3.20
C PHE A 27 33.26 -7.83 3.46
N PRO A 28 33.42 -8.59 4.55
CA PRO A 28 32.53 -9.71 4.88
C PRO A 28 31.07 -9.29 5.09
N GLY A 29 30.13 -10.07 4.55
CA GLY A 29 28.70 -9.91 4.80
C GLY A 29 28.27 -10.30 6.22
N ILE A 30 27.00 -10.12 6.54
CA ILE A 30 26.46 -10.31 7.91
C ILE A 30 26.74 -11.74 8.40
N GLY A 31 27.41 -11.85 9.55
CA GLY A 31 27.74 -13.14 10.17
C GLY A 31 28.73 -14.02 9.38
N LYS A 32 29.44 -13.48 8.37
CA LYS A 32 30.40 -14.23 7.56
C LYS A 32 31.84 -14.04 8.07
N ARG A 33 32.67 -15.09 7.92
CA ARG A 33 34.08 -15.09 8.33
C ARG A 33 34.95 -14.21 7.43
N ASN A 34 36.11 -13.79 7.95
CA ASN A 34 37.16 -13.08 7.20
C ASN A 34 37.55 -13.87 5.94
N GLY A 35 37.32 -13.27 4.76
CA GLY A 35 37.52 -13.87 3.44
C GLY A 35 36.26 -13.89 2.56
N ASN A 36 35.07 -13.70 3.15
CA ASN A 36 33.87 -13.35 2.38
C ASN A 36 33.95 -11.87 1.95
N THR A 37 33.47 -11.57 0.75
CA THR A 37 33.47 -10.20 0.21
C THR A 37 32.07 -9.76 -0.18
N ALA A 38 31.01 -10.27 0.46
CA ALA A 38 29.61 -9.97 0.10
C ALA A 38 29.14 -8.58 0.56
N GLY A 39 29.73 -8.05 1.64
CA GLY A 39 29.51 -6.70 2.12
C GLY A 39 30.20 -5.66 1.24
N TRP A 40 29.57 -4.49 1.10
CA TRP A 40 30.10 -3.39 0.31
C TRP A 40 29.71 -2.04 0.88
N CYS A 41 30.56 -1.04 0.67
CA CYS A 41 30.25 0.34 1.02
C CYS A 41 30.98 1.32 0.11
N MET A 42 30.39 2.50 -0.05
CA MET A 42 30.98 3.65 -0.72
C MET A 42 30.66 4.90 0.08
N LEU A 43 31.69 5.65 0.44
CA LEU A 43 31.57 7.00 1.01
C LEU A 43 31.72 7.99 -0.15
N PHE A 44 30.83 8.96 -0.29
CA PHE A 44 30.95 9.99 -1.34
C PHE A 44 32.15 10.90 -1.05
N GLU A 45 32.70 11.51 -2.11
CA GLU A 45 33.91 12.35 -2.02
C GLU A 45 33.82 13.48 -1.00
N ASP A 46 32.63 14.03 -0.80
CA ASP A 46 32.38 15.09 0.17
C ASP A 46 32.41 14.61 1.63
N GLY A 47 32.39 13.30 1.87
CA GLY A 47 32.37 12.67 3.19
C GLY A 47 31.06 12.82 3.95
N LEU A 48 30.00 13.30 3.29
CA LEU A 48 28.72 13.71 3.91
C LEU A 48 27.59 12.73 3.59
N GLY A 49 27.79 11.87 2.61
CA GLY A 49 26.87 10.82 2.21
C GLY A 49 27.60 9.55 1.81
N GLY A 50 26.88 8.45 1.74
CA GLY A 50 27.40 7.18 1.23
C GLY A 50 26.29 6.16 1.07
N CYS A 51 26.66 4.98 0.62
CA CYS A 51 25.77 3.82 0.54
C CYS A 51 26.53 2.56 0.95
N PHE A 52 25.83 1.59 1.50
CA PHE A 52 26.42 0.33 1.91
C PHE A 52 25.39 -0.79 1.89
N GLY A 53 25.83 -2.03 1.85
CA GLY A 53 24.93 -3.18 1.78
C GLY A 53 25.64 -4.52 1.84
N ASP A 54 24.87 -5.58 1.63
CA ASP A 54 25.34 -6.97 1.59
C ASP A 54 24.66 -7.70 0.43
N TRP A 55 25.44 -8.09 -0.56
CA TRP A 55 24.93 -8.80 -1.75
C TRP A 55 24.39 -10.19 -1.44
N SER A 56 24.79 -10.81 -0.33
CA SER A 56 24.32 -12.15 0.05
C SER A 56 22.93 -12.14 0.68
N SER A 57 22.54 -11.04 1.32
CA SER A 57 21.20 -10.84 1.88
C SER A 57 20.29 -9.95 1.01
N GLY A 58 20.87 -9.25 0.03
CA GLY A 58 20.15 -8.25 -0.77
C GLY A 58 19.97 -6.91 -0.05
N PHE A 59 20.54 -6.74 1.15
CA PHE A 59 20.48 -5.52 1.93
C PHE A 59 21.24 -4.37 1.26
N SER A 60 20.66 -3.16 1.28
CA SER A 60 21.27 -1.93 0.77
C SER A 60 20.66 -0.72 1.46
N GLU A 61 21.49 0.18 1.96
CA GLU A 61 21.09 1.42 2.64
C GLU A 61 21.87 2.63 2.12
N ASN A 62 21.22 3.80 2.24
CA ASN A 62 21.85 5.09 1.99
C ASN A 62 22.18 5.72 3.35
N TRP A 63 23.41 6.19 3.50
CA TRP A 63 23.90 6.84 4.71
C TRP A 63 24.12 8.33 4.51
N GLN A 64 23.79 9.11 5.53
CA GLN A 64 24.05 10.55 5.57
C GLN A 64 24.69 10.94 6.90
N ALA A 65 25.71 11.80 6.84
CA ALA A 65 26.32 12.34 8.04
C ALA A 65 25.34 13.28 8.77
N LYS A 66 25.23 13.16 10.10
CA LYS A 66 24.48 14.12 10.93
C LYS A 66 25.07 15.53 10.81
N ARG A 67 24.20 16.54 10.63
CA ARG A 67 24.52 17.97 10.47
C ARG A 67 23.52 18.83 11.23
N ASP A 68 23.92 20.06 11.54
CA ASP A 68 23.07 21.04 12.24
C ASP A 68 22.07 21.75 11.32
N LYS A 69 22.34 21.78 10.00
CA LYS A 69 21.45 22.38 8.98
C LYS A 69 20.95 21.32 8.00
N PRO A 70 19.65 21.31 7.67
CA PRO A 70 19.09 20.40 6.66
C PRO A 70 19.61 20.75 5.26
N PHE A 71 19.70 19.76 4.39
CA PHE A 71 20.09 19.95 2.98
C PHE A 71 19.10 20.87 2.27
N SER A 72 19.62 21.86 1.55
CA SER A 72 18.88 22.64 0.58
C SER A 72 18.37 21.78 -0.58
N GLN A 73 17.43 22.29 -1.36
CA GLN A 73 16.84 21.55 -2.48
C GLN A 73 17.88 21.10 -3.51
N SER A 74 18.84 21.96 -3.85
CA SER A 74 19.94 21.62 -4.77
C SER A 74 20.87 20.54 -4.21
N GLU A 75 21.18 20.60 -2.91
CA GLU A 75 22.00 19.58 -2.25
C GLU A 75 21.29 18.22 -2.17
N ARG A 76 19.95 18.19 -1.98
CA ARG A 76 19.16 16.94 -2.00
C ARG A 76 19.16 16.29 -3.37
N VAL A 77 18.99 17.07 -4.43
CA VAL A 77 19.06 16.56 -5.82
C VAL A 77 20.46 16.01 -6.11
N ALA A 78 21.52 16.73 -5.74
CA ALA A 78 22.90 16.27 -5.89
C ALA A 78 23.22 15.02 -5.05
N PHE A 79 22.60 14.87 -3.87
CA PHE A 79 22.71 13.66 -3.06
C PHE A 79 22.03 12.46 -3.73
N MET A 80 20.81 12.63 -4.25
CA MET A 80 20.09 11.57 -4.95
C MET A 80 20.82 11.10 -6.21
N HIS A 81 21.41 12.02 -6.98
CA HIS A 81 22.21 11.68 -8.16
C HIS A 81 23.41 10.80 -7.79
N ARG A 82 24.12 11.14 -6.71
CA ARG A 82 25.29 10.38 -6.25
C ARG A 82 24.94 9.01 -5.68
N VAL A 83 23.80 8.89 -5.02
CA VAL A 83 23.25 7.58 -4.61
C VAL A 83 23.00 6.69 -5.83
N GLU A 84 22.41 7.25 -6.88
CA GLU A 84 22.12 6.52 -8.12
C GLU A 84 23.42 6.09 -8.84
N GLU A 85 24.40 6.98 -8.96
CA GLU A 85 25.72 6.65 -9.53
C GLU A 85 26.44 5.56 -8.74
N ALA A 86 26.43 5.64 -7.41
CA ALA A 86 27.08 4.65 -6.55
C ALA A 86 26.41 3.27 -6.64
N ARG A 87 25.07 3.23 -6.79
CA ARG A 87 24.33 1.98 -7.03
C ARG A 87 24.70 1.37 -8.38
N LYS A 88 24.75 2.17 -9.45
CA LYS A 88 25.19 1.72 -10.78
C LYS A 88 26.61 1.18 -10.76
N GLN A 89 27.52 1.83 -10.03
CA GLN A 89 28.89 1.34 -9.89
C GLN A 89 28.97 0.01 -9.13
N ALA A 90 28.21 -0.13 -8.04
CA ALA A 90 28.13 -1.39 -7.31
C ALA A 90 27.55 -2.53 -8.16
N GLU A 91 26.53 -2.24 -8.97
CA GLU A 91 25.94 -3.21 -9.89
C GLU A 91 26.92 -3.63 -11.00
N ALA A 92 27.63 -2.66 -11.60
CA ALA A 92 28.65 -2.95 -12.61
C ALA A 92 29.80 -3.81 -12.07
N GLU A 93 30.27 -3.56 -10.85
CA GLU A 93 31.31 -4.38 -10.21
C GLU A 93 30.83 -5.81 -9.92
N ARG A 94 29.54 -5.96 -9.54
CA ARG A 94 28.92 -7.26 -9.34
C ARG A 94 28.85 -8.06 -10.64
N GLU A 95 28.47 -7.41 -11.73
CA GLU A 95 28.38 -8.04 -13.05
C GLU A 95 29.76 -8.47 -13.56
N GLN A 96 30.77 -7.62 -13.36
CA GLN A 96 32.16 -7.98 -13.69
C GLN A 96 32.63 -9.20 -12.88
N GLN A 97 32.32 -9.25 -11.58
CA GLN A 97 32.65 -10.40 -10.74
C GLN A 97 31.98 -11.70 -11.25
N TYR A 98 30.71 -11.62 -11.67
CA TYR A 98 30.01 -12.76 -12.26
C TYR A 98 30.65 -13.21 -13.58
N SER A 99 31.06 -12.27 -14.42
CA SER A 99 31.76 -12.55 -15.68
C SER A 99 33.10 -13.27 -15.44
N ASP A 100 33.93 -12.75 -14.52
CA ASP A 100 35.22 -13.35 -14.17
C ASP A 100 35.07 -14.75 -13.57
N ALA A 101 34.09 -14.93 -12.67
CA ALA A 101 33.79 -16.22 -12.07
C ALA A 101 33.27 -17.22 -13.11
N THR A 102 32.47 -16.77 -14.07
CA THR A 102 31.98 -17.59 -15.20
C THR A 102 33.12 -18.06 -16.09
N ALA A 103 34.05 -17.16 -16.46
CA ALA A 103 35.23 -17.51 -17.25
C ALA A 103 36.11 -18.55 -16.51
N LYS A 104 36.31 -18.36 -15.20
CA LYS A 104 37.04 -19.31 -14.35
C LYS A 104 36.32 -20.66 -14.25
N ALA A 105 35.00 -20.64 -14.07
CA ALA A 105 34.16 -21.84 -14.05
C ALA A 105 34.29 -22.63 -15.36
N ALA A 106 34.27 -21.94 -16.51
CA ALA A 106 34.41 -22.57 -17.81
C ALA A 106 35.77 -23.24 -18.00
N SER A 107 36.86 -22.60 -17.55
CA SER A 107 38.22 -23.16 -17.59
C SER A 107 38.39 -24.39 -16.70
N ILE A 108 37.86 -24.35 -15.48
CA ILE A 108 37.87 -25.51 -14.57
C ILE A 108 37.02 -26.63 -15.16
N TRP A 109 35.81 -26.33 -15.64
CA TRP A 109 34.90 -27.33 -16.20
C TRP A 109 35.48 -28.03 -17.42
N SER A 110 36.14 -27.30 -18.33
CA SER A 110 36.75 -27.87 -19.54
C SER A 110 37.97 -28.75 -19.25
N SER A 111 38.73 -28.44 -18.20
CA SER A 111 39.87 -29.24 -17.73
C SER A 111 39.49 -30.40 -16.80
N SER A 112 38.22 -30.49 -16.40
CA SER A 112 37.71 -31.58 -15.55
C SER A 112 37.36 -32.82 -16.38
N VAL A 113 37.65 -34.00 -15.85
CA VAL A 113 37.31 -35.30 -16.49
C VAL A 113 35.97 -35.83 -15.97
N PRO A 114 35.21 -36.64 -16.70
CA PRO A 114 34.02 -37.30 -16.15
C PRO A 114 34.35 -38.09 -14.87
N ALA A 115 33.55 -37.92 -13.81
CA ALA A 115 33.73 -38.70 -12.60
C ALA A 115 33.22 -40.13 -12.80
N ASN A 116 33.93 -41.12 -12.24
CA ASN A 116 33.45 -42.48 -12.13
C ASN A 116 32.65 -42.67 -10.83
N ASP A 117 31.90 -43.76 -10.73
CA ASP A 117 31.08 -44.07 -9.55
C ASP A 117 31.92 -44.49 -8.33
N ASP A 118 33.23 -44.70 -8.52
CA ASP A 118 34.18 -45.13 -7.47
C ASP A 118 34.67 -43.99 -6.56
N HIS A 119 34.30 -42.74 -6.84
CA HIS A 119 34.70 -41.60 -6.02
C HIS A 119 34.26 -41.81 -4.55
N PRO A 120 35.13 -41.58 -3.54
CA PRO A 120 34.82 -41.89 -2.13
C PRO A 120 33.50 -41.32 -1.62
N TYR A 121 33.17 -40.08 -1.99
CA TYR A 121 31.88 -39.47 -1.67
C TYR A 121 30.68 -40.20 -2.30
N LEU A 122 30.76 -40.57 -3.58
CA LEU A 122 29.68 -41.25 -4.31
C LEU A 122 29.45 -42.65 -3.76
N ALA A 123 30.54 -43.40 -3.51
CA ALA A 123 30.49 -44.72 -2.89
C ALA A 123 29.88 -44.67 -1.48
N ARG A 124 30.29 -43.71 -0.65
CA ARG A 124 29.74 -43.51 0.71
C ARG A 124 28.24 -43.17 0.67
N LYS A 125 27.83 -42.28 -0.24
CA LYS A 125 26.42 -41.88 -0.41
C LYS A 125 25.60 -42.88 -1.25
N ARG A 126 26.24 -43.93 -1.80
CA ARG A 126 25.64 -44.98 -2.65
C ARG A 126 24.91 -44.43 -3.89
N ILE A 127 25.47 -43.38 -4.49
CA ILE A 127 24.91 -42.67 -5.64
C ILE A 127 25.86 -42.71 -6.84
N LYS A 128 25.32 -42.56 -8.05
CA LYS A 128 26.12 -42.45 -9.29
C LYS A 128 26.60 -41.03 -9.55
N ALA A 129 27.62 -40.90 -10.40
CA ALA A 129 28.20 -39.61 -10.76
C ALA A 129 27.23 -38.67 -11.50
N ASN A 130 26.23 -39.20 -12.24
CA ASN A 130 25.10 -38.45 -12.81
C ASN A 130 25.50 -37.16 -13.57
N GLY A 131 26.63 -37.17 -14.29
CA GLY A 131 27.12 -36.03 -15.06
C GLY A 131 28.07 -35.08 -14.30
N ALA A 132 28.38 -35.37 -13.04
CA ALA A 132 29.47 -34.71 -12.30
C ALA A 132 30.83 -35.03 -12.94
N ARG A 133 31.78 -34.11 -12.77
CA ARG A 133 33.17 -34.24 -13.23
C ARG A 133 34.12 -34.29 -12.05
N LEU A 134 35.40 -34.60 -12.29
CA LEU A 134 36.47 -34.63 -11.32
C LEU A 134 37.53 -33.57 -11.69
N HIS A 135 37.89 -32.75 -10.70
CA HIS A 135 38.97 -31.78 -10.81
C HIS A 135 39.80 -31.82 -9.53
N GLN A 136 41.09 -32.14 -9.66
CA GLN A 136 42.03 -32.19 -8.53
C GLN A 136 41.51 -33.06 -7.35
N GLY A 137 40.83 -34.16 -7.66
CA GLY A 137 40.29 -35.09 -6.65
C GLY A 137 38.95 -34.67 -6.03
N ALA A 138 38.38 -33.51 -6.38
CA ALA A 138 37.04 -33.12 -5.96
C ALA A 138 36.02 -33.31 -7.08
N LEU A 139 34.80 -33.74 -6.73
CA LEU A 139 33.67 -33.72 -7.66
C LEU A 139 33.30 -32.28 -7.98
N VAL A 140 33.02 -32.02 -9.24
CA VAL A 140 32.63 -30.72 -9.78
C VAL A 140 31.23 -30.85 -10.37
N ILE A 141 30.32 -30.03 -9.86
CA ILE A 141 28.93 -29.95 -10.32
C ILE A 141 28.71 -28.55 -10.92
N PRO A 142 28.29 -28.45 -12.18
CA PRO A 142 28.13 -27.15 -12.83
C PRO A 142 26.81 -26.50 -12.42
N VAL A 143 26.85 -25.20 -12.13
CA VAL A 143 25.67 -24.38 -11.85
C VAL A 143 25.29 -23.66 -13.15
N ARG A 144 24.13 -24.00 -13.73
CA ARG A 144 23.70 -23.49 -15.02
C ARG A 144 22.35 -22.78 -14.95
N SER A 145 22.16 -21.76 -15.79
CA SER A 145 20.88 -21.12 -16.04
C SER A 145 20.83 -20.70 -17.51
N GLY A 146 19.68 -20.87 -18.16
CA GLY A 146 19.55 -20.61 -19.61
C GLY A 146 20.45 -21.47 -20.51
N GLY A 147 21.05 -22.56 -19.99
CA GLY A 147 22.04 -23.38 -20.69
C GLY A 147 23.50 -22.93 -20.49
N GLU A 148 23.71 -21.72 -19.99
CA GLU A 148 25.03 -21.15 -19.72
C GLU A 148 25.56 -21.57 -18.35
N LEU A 149 26.89 -21.65 -18.24
CA LEU A 149 27.57 -21.97 -16.99
C LEU A 149 27.83 -20.68 -16.21
N HIS A 150 27.39 -20.61 -14.95
CA HIS A 150 27.52 -19.41 -14.11
C HIS A 150 28.43 -19.63 -12.89
N SER A 151 28.55 -20.87 -12.41
CA SER A 151 29.40 -21.22 -11.27
C SER A 151 29.65 -22.74 -11.19
N LEU A 152 30.41 -23.18 -10.19
CA LEU A 152 30.68 -24.59 -9.87
C LEU A 152 30.46 -24.84 -8.37
N GLN A 153 29.96 -26.03 -8.03
CA GLN A 153 30.05 -26.59 -6.68
C GLN A 153 31.09 -27.72 -6.67
N PHE A 154 32.01 -27.65 -5.71
CA PHE A 154 33.02 -28.68 -5.45
C PHE A 154 32.57 -29.53 -4.25
N ILE A 155 32.71 -30.85 -4.36
CA ILE A 155 32.48 -31.81 -3.27
C ILE A 155 33.73 -32.67 -3.10
N ASN A 156 34.38 -32.58 -1.94
CA ASN A 156 35.57 -33.37 -1.62
C ASN A 156 35.20 -34.79 -1.14
N ASP A 157 36.21 -35.65 -0.99
CA ASP A 157 36.06 -37.03 -0.49
C ASP A 157 35.35 -37.11 0.88
N ASP A 158 35.62 -36.16 1.76
CA ASP A 158 34.99 -36.05 3.08
C ASP A 158 33.52 -35.58 3.01
N GLY A 159 33.07 -35.10 1.85
CA GLY A 159 31.72 -34.59 1.60
C GLY A 159 31.58 -33.09 1.88
N SER A 160 32.66 -32.40 2.22
CA SER A 160 32.65 -30.94 2.34
C SER A 160 32.37 -30.29 0.99
N LYS A 161 31.40 -29.37 0.97
CA LYS A 161 30.91 -28.70 -0.24
C LYS A 161 31.32 -27.22 -0.25
N ARG A 162 31.78 -26.71 -1.39
CA ARG A 162 32.11 -25.28 -1.57
C ARG A 162 31.73 -24.81 -2.97
N PHE A 163 31.27 -23.57 -3.08
CA PHE A 163 31.04 -22.96 -4.40
C PHE A 163 32.29 -22.20 -4.88
N LEU A 164 32.41 -22.06 -6.20
CA LEU A 164 33.38 -21.16 -6.80
C LEU A 164 33.11 -19.72 -6.34
N SER A 165 34.10 -19.09 -5.73
CA SER A 165 33.99 -17.73 -5.20
C SER A 165 33.64 -16.73 -6.30
N GLY A 166 32.67 -15.85 -6.01
CA GLY A 166 32.19 -14.83 -6.95
C GLY A 166 31.18 -15.33 -7.99
N GLY A 167 30.91 -16.64 -8.07
CA GLY A 167 29.95 -17.18 -9.04
C GLY A 167 28.49 -16.96 -8.65
N ARG A 168 27.62 -16.76 -9.65
CA ARG A 168 26.17 -16.63 -9.46
C ARG A 168 25.53 -17.99 -9.19
N ILE A 169 24.81 -18.11 -8.07
CA ILE A 169 24.06 -19.34 -7.70
C ILE A 169 22.55 -19.17 -7.88
N SER A 170 22.03 -17.98 -7.59
CA SER A 170 20.58 -17.70 -7.66
C SER A 170 20.04 -17.97 -9.07
N GLY A 171 19.00 -18.80 -9.14
CA GLY A 171 18.36 -19.29 -10.37
C GLY A 171 19.16 -20.33 -11.15
N GLY A 172 20.35 -20.69 -10.69
CA GLY A 172 21.19 -21.72 -11.29
C GLY A 172 20.88 -23.11 -10.73
N TYR A 173 20.92 -24.12 -11.60
CA TYR A 173 20.63 -25.52 -11.26
C TYR A 173 21.59 -26.48 -11.96
N PHE A 174 21.59 -27.73 -11.50
CA PHE A 174 22.19 -28.86 -12.21
C PHE A 174 21.13 -29.89 -12.59
N SER A 175 21.09 -30.30 -13.86
CA SER A 175 20.14 -31.31 -14.34
C SER A 175 20.76 -32.70 -14.33
N ILE A 176 20.05 -33.64 -13.71
CA ILE A 176 20.31 -35.08 -13.77
C ILE A 176 19.34 -35.67 -14.80
N CYS A 177 19.90 -36.29 -15.84
CA CYS A 177 19.18 -36.85 -17.00
C CYS A 177 18.46 -35.80 -17.88
N THR A 178 17.91 -36.25 -19.01
CA THR A 178 17.14 -35.40 -19.94
C THR A 178 15.66 -35.39 -19.56
N ILE A 179 14.98 -34.28 -19.85
CA ILE A 179 13.57 -34.05 -19.49
C ILE A 179 12.61 -34.64 -20.55
N GLN A 180 13.13 -35.04 -21.71
CA GLN A 180 12.35 -35.48 -22.85
C GLN A 180 11.59 -36.80 -22.57
N GLY A 181 10.25 -36.74 -22.57
CA GLY A 181 9.38 -37.89 -22.35
C GLY A 181 9.22 -38.32 -20.89
N ALA A 182 9.61 -37.46 -19.92
CA ALA A 182 9.43 -37.75 -18.50
C ALA A 182 7.99 -37.47 -18.03
N ASP A 183 7.51 -38.25 -17.05
CA ASP A 183 6.19 -38.06 -16.44
C ASP A 183 6.16 -36.96 -15.36
N ALA A 184 7.32 -36.63 -14.79
CA ALA A 184 7.48 -35.58 -13.78
C ALA A 184 8.93 -35.08 -13.72
N LEU A 185 9.13 -33.87 -13.19
CA LEU A 185 10.43 -33.32 -12.81
C LEU A 185 10.52 -33.21 -11.30
N CYS A 186 11.57 -33.75 -10.70
CA CYS A 186 11.86 -33.51 -9.29
C CYS A 186 12.85 -32.34 -9.15
N ILE A 187 12.66 -31.50 -8.12
CA ILE A 187 13.62 -30.46 -7.75
C ILE A 187 14.12 -30.79 -6.35
N ALA A 188 15.44 -31.01 -6.22
CA ALA A 188 16.06 -31.38 -4.95
C ALA A 188 17.02 -30.29 -4.47
N GLU A 189 17.15 -30.14 -3.15
CA GLU A 189 18.11 -29.21 -2.56
C GLU A 189 19.57 -29.64 -2.85
N GLY A 190 19.92 -30.88 -2.51
CA GLY A 190 21.28 -31.40 -2.64
C GLY A 190 21.51 -32.33 -3.83
N PHE A 191 22.77 -32.44 -4.27
CA PHE A 191 23.16 -33.39 -5.33
C PHE A 191 22.94 -34.86 -4.94
N ALA A 192 23.23 -35.25 -3.69
CA ALA A 192 23.02 -36.62 -3.24
C ALA A 192 21.54 -36.99 -3.19
N THR A 193 20.70 -36.10 -2.66
CA THR A 193 19.25 -36.19 -2.67
C THR A 193 18.73 -36.37 -4.10
N GLY A 194 19.14 -35.48 -5.02
CA GLY A 194 18.70 -35.54 -6.40
C GLY A 194 19.18 -36.79 -7.15
N ALA A 195 20.41 -37.24 -6.91
CA ALA A 195 20.94 -38.48 -7.48
C ALA A 195 20.16 -39.71 -7.00
N THR A 196 19.81 -39.75 -5.71
CA THR A 196 19.03 -40.84 -5.10
C THR A 196 17.63 -40.91 -5.71
N ILE A 197 16.95 -39.77 -5.82
CA ILE A 197 15.61 -39.69 -6.43
C ILE A 197 15.66 -40.16 -7.89
N HIS A 198 16.64 -39.70 -8.66
CA HIS A 198 16.79 -40.14 -10.05
C HIS A 198 17.01 -41.66 -10.16
N GLN A 199 17.88 -42.23 -9.33
CA GLN A 199 18.18 -43.67 -9.36
C GLN A 199 16.98 -44.54 -9.01
N THR A 200 16.05 -44.04 -8.20
CA THR A 200 14.92 -44.83 -7.68
C THR A 200 13.63 -44.65 -8.47
N THR A 201 13.40 -43.47 -9.07
CA THR A 201 12.20 -43.19 -9.87
C THR A 201 12.46 -43.14 -11.37
N GLY A 202 13.70 -42.90 -11.78
CA GLY A 202 14.05 -42.60 -13.18
C GLY A 202 13.68 -41.18 -13.61
N TYR A 203 13.02 -40.37 -12.77
CA TYR A 203 12.62 -39.01 -13.13
C TYR A 203 13.81 -38.08 -13.31
N PRO A 204 13.76 -37.13 -14.27
CA PRO A 204 14.73 -36.05 -14.33
C PRO A 204 14.71 -35.25 -13.03
N VAL A 205 15.88 -34.77 -12.62
CA VAL A 205 16.02 -33.99 -11.38
C VAL A 205 16.79 -32.70 -11.63
N ALA A 206 16.27 -31.57 -11.12
CA ALA A 206 17.01 -30.32 -11.02
C ALA A 206 17.51 -30.12 -9.59
N VAL A 207 18.84 -30.03 -9.42
CA VAL A 207 19.47 -29.76 -8.13
C VAL A 207 19.61 -28.25 -7.95
N ALA A 208 18.97 -27.71 -6.91
CA ALA A 208 18.95 -26.28 -6.57
C ALA A 208 20.14 -25.83 -5.69
N PHE A 209 20.92 -26.77 -5.17
CA PHE A 209 22.12 -26.60 -4.36
C PHE A 209 21.94 -26.06 -2.93
N ASN A 210 20.83 -25.38 -2.61
CA ASN A 210 20.44 -24.96 -1.27
C ASN A 210 18.95 -24.58 -1.22
N ALA A 211 18.36 -24.63 -0.02
CA ALA A 211 16.95 -24.32 0.22
C ALA A 211 16.54 -22.92 -0.29
N GLY A 212 17.42 -21.92 -0.15
CA GLY A 212 17.18 -20.53 -0.59
C GLY A 212 17.06 -20.34 -2.10
N ASN A 213 17.48 -21.33 -2.89
CA ASN A 213 17.44 -21.28 -4.35
C ASN A 213 16.29 -22.12 -4.95
N LEU A 214 15.57 -22.90 -4.13
CA LEU A 214 14.49 -23.80 -4.57
C LEU A 214 13.42 -23.05 -5.37
N GLU A 215 12.94 -21.92 -4.86
CA GLU A 215 11.89 -21.13 -5.52
C GLU A 215 12.36 -20.54 -6.86
N SER A 216 13.59 -20.01 -6.90
CA SER A 216 14.17 -19.45 -8.13
C SER A 216 14.29 -20.53 -9.23
N VAL A 217 14.75 -21.72 -8.86
CA VAL A 217 14.86 -22.86 -9.78
C VAL A 217 13.49 -23.40 -10.17
N ALA A 218 12.54 -23.48 -9.23
CA ALA A 218 11.17 -23.93 -9.50
C ALA A 218 10.47 -23.03 -10.52
N LYS A 219 10.55 -21.70 -10.35
CA LYS A 219 9.97 -20.73 -11.30
C LYS A 219 10.61 -20.85 -12.68
N ALA A 220 11.94 -20.97 -12.74
CA ALA A 220 12.65 -21.16 -14.00
C ALA A 220 12.24 -22.47 -14.71
N MET A 221 12.04 -23.56 -13.96
CA MET A 221 11.60 -24.85 -14.50
C MET A 221 10.15 -24.84 -14.96
N ARG A 222 9.23 -24.24 -14.18
CA ARG A 222 7.83 -24.10 -14.57
C ARG A 222 7.67 -23.30 -15.85
N HIS A 223 8.41 -22.19 -15.99
CA HIS A 223 8.40 -21.42 -17.23
C HIS A 223 8.89 -22.24 -18.45
N LYS A 224 9.89 -23.12 -18.24
CA LYS A 224 10.45 -23.96 -19.30
C LYS A 224 9.60 -25.20 -19.61
N LEU A 225 8.82 -25.66 -18.64
CA LEU A 225 8.02 -26.89 -18.67
C LEU A 225 6.62 -26.61 -18.07
N PRO A 226 5.76 -25.86 -18.76
CA PRO A 226 4.48 -25.43 -18.20
C PRO A 226 3.61 -26.60 -17.74
N ASP A 227 3.55 -27.66 -18.54
CA ASP A 227 2.61 -28.78 -18.35
C ASP A 227 3.18 -29.96 -17.56
N LEU A 228 4.49 -29.99 -17.32
CA LEU A 228 5.12 -31.13 -16.64
C LEU A 228 4.87 -31.05 -15.13
N PRO A 229 4.42 -32.12 -14.45
CA PRO A 229 4.34 -32.14 -12.99
C PRO A 229 5.72 -31.88 -12.36
N ILE A 230 5.78 -30.95 -11.40
CA ILE A 230 7.02 -30.60 -10.69
C ILE A 230 6.86 -30.98 -9.22
N ILE A 231 7.81 -31.74 -8.68
CA ILE A 231 7.84 -32.21 -7.29
C ILE A 231 9.06 -31.60 -6.57
N LEU A 232 8.81 -30.72 -5.61
CA LEU A 232 9.81 -30.17 -4.71
C LEU A 232 10.13 -31.22 -3.64
N CYS A 233 11.34 -31.75 -3.68
CA CYS A 233 11.81 -32.76 -2.74
C CYS A 233 12.55 -32.05 -1.60
N ALA A 234 11.86 -31.89 -0.47
CA ALA A 234 12.35 -31.16 0.69
C ALA A 234 13.33 -31.99 1.50
N ASP A 235 14.33 -31.34 2.09
CA ASP A 235 15.08 -31.89 3.23
C ASP A 235 14.27 -31.57 4.50
N ASP A 236 14.10 -32.54 5.39
CA ASP A 236 13.38 -32.40 6.66
C ASP A 236 14.39 -32.02 7.76
N ASP A 237 14.66 -30.72 7.89
CA ASP A 237 15.60 -30.16 8.87
C ASP A 237 14.97 -30.03 10.26
N ALA A 238 14.41 -31.13 10.80
CA ALA A 238 13.67 -31.13 12.06
C ALA A 238 14.45 -30.59 13.27
N ASP A 239 15.78 -30.69 13.23
CA ASP A 239 16.68 -30.19 14.28
C ASP A 239 17.02 -28.68 14.14
N THR A 240 16.54 -28.01 13.08
CA THR A 240 16.75 -26.57 12.82
C THR A 240 15.47 -25.78 13.06
N GLU A 241 15.56 -24.68 13.80
CA GLU A 241 14.42 -23.80 14.08
C GLU A 241 13.73 -23.33 12.77
N GLY A 242 12.41 -23.56 12.68
CA GLY A 242 11.60 -23.20 11.52
C GLY A 242 11.67 -24.15 10.31
N ASN A 243 12.46 -25.23 10.39
CA ASN A 243 12.61 -26.26 9.35
C ASN A 243 12.71 -25.67 7.92
N PRO A 244 13.80 -24.95 7.60
CA PRO A 244 13.91 -24.16 6.39
C PRO A 244 13.80 -24.98 5.10
N GLY A 245 14.25 -26.25 5.09
CA GLY A 245 14.09 -27.16 3.95
C GLY A 245 12.61 -27.37 3.56
N ILE A 246 11.75 -27.77 4.52
CA ILE A 246 10.31 -27.95 4.27
C ILE A 246 9.63 -26.62 3.96
N THR A 247 9.89 -25.58 4.75
CA THR A 247 9.23 -24.27 4.60
C THR A 247 9.50 -23.67 3.22
N LYS A 248 10.75 -23.72 2.73
CA LYS A 248 11.11 -23.19 1.41
C LYS A 248 10.65 -24.09 0.26
N ALA A 249 10.62 -25.41 0.43
CA ALA A 249 10.05 -26.32 -0.55
C ALA A 249 8.54 -26.10 -0.73
N ASN A 250 7.79 -25.90 0.37
CA ASN A 250 6.38 -25.53 0.34
C ASN A 250 6.14 -24.19 -0.36
N HIS A 251 6.92 -23.16 0.01
CA HIS A 251 6.82 -21.86 -0.64
C HIS A 251 7.11 -21.94 -2.14
N ALA A 252 8.16 -22.66 -2.53
CA ALA A 252 8.52 -22.87 -3.93
C ALA A 252 7.43 -23.63 -4.70
N ALA A 253 6.87 -24.70 -4.12
CA ALA A 253 5.79 -25.47 -4.74
C ALA A 253 4.53 -24.63 -4.92
N LEU A 254 4.14 -23.84 -3.90
CA LEU A 254 2.99 -22.94 -3.98
C LEU A 254 3.17 -21.92 -5.12
N ALA A 255 4.36 -21.33 -5.24
CA ALA A 255 4.66 -20.31 -6.25
C ALA A 255 4.58 -20.81 -7.71
N ILE A 256 4.58 -22.13 -7.94
CA ILE A 256 4.58 -22.73 -9.29
C ILE A 256 3.51 -23.79 -9.51
N GLY A 257 2.55 -23.94 -8.59
CA GLY A 257 1.59 -25.05 -8.63
C GLY A 257 2.26 -26.43 -8.64
N GLY A 258 3.38 -26.58 -7.95
CA GLY A 258 4.12 -27.84 -7.78
C GLY A 258 3.60 -28.67 -6.61
N LYS A 259 4.14 -29.88 -6.45
CA LYS A 259 3.89 -30.76 -5.30
C LYS A 259 5.11 -30.75 -4.38
N VAL A 260 4.95 -31.20 -3.13
CA VAL A 260 6.05 -31.38 -2.20
C VAL A 260 6.13 -32.84 -1.77
N ALA A 261 7.33 -33.39 -1.80
CA ALA A 261 7.64 -34.69 -1.23
C ALA A 261 8.61 -34.48 -0.06
N ILE A 262 8.26 -35.05 1.10
CA ILE A 262 9.03 -34.93 2.35
C ILE A 262 9.48 -36.33 2.77
N PRO A 263 10.76 -36.57 3.09
CA PRO A 263 11.22 -37.87 3.54
C PRO A 263 10.55 -38.24 4.87
N SER A 264 10.18 -39.51 5.04
CA SER A 264 9.54 -40.00 6.26
C SER A 264 10.38 -41.12 6.88
N PHE A 265 10.80 -40.91 8.12
CA PHE A 265 11.69 -41.82 8.86
C PHE A 265 10.97 -42.63 9.95
N GLY A 266 9.66 -42.41 10.15
CA GLY A 266 8.85 -43.02 11.20
C GLY A 266 9.16 -42.53 12.61
N ASP A 267 8.47 -43.11 13.61
CA ASP A 267 8.51 -42.67 15.02
C ASP A 267 9.86 -42.90 15.71
N GLN A 268 10.74 -43.71 15.12
CA GLN A 268 12.08 -44.02 15.64
C GLN A 268 13.19 -43.45 14.73
N ARG A 269 13.04 -42.20 14.29
CA ARG A 269 14.03 -41.50 13.45
C ARG A 269 15.39 -41.42 14.15
N PRO A 270 16.48 -41.95 13.55
CA PRO A 270 17.84 -41.72 14.02
C PRO A 270 18.24 -40.24 13.89
N ALA A 271 19.02 -39.74 14.85
CA ALA A 271 19.50 -38.36 14.85
C ALA A 271 20.35 -38.04 13.59
N GLY A 272 20.11 -36.86 12.99
CA GLY A 272 20.85 -36.38 11.82
C GLY A 272 20.44 -36.97 10.47
N MET A 273 19.38 -37.78 10.40
CA MET A 273 18.77 -38.20 9.13
C MET A 273 17.84 -37.10 8.65
N THR A 274 18.09 -36.43 7.52
CA THR A 274 17.26 -35.26 7.09
C THR A 274 16.78 -35.36 5.65
N ASP A 275 17.50 -36.05 4.76
CA ASP A 275 17.21 -36.03 3.32
C ASP A 275 16.76 -37.41 2.75
N PHE A 276 16.37 -37.42 1.47
CA PHE A 276 15.99 -38.68 0.79
C PHE A 276 17.14 -39.66 0.58
N ASN A 277 18.41 -39.21 0.61
CA ASN A 277 19.56 -40.11 0.56
C ASN A 277 19.72 -40.87 1.89
N ASP A 278 19.52 -40.19 3.01
CA ASP A 278 19.49 -40.78 4.34
C ASP A 278 18.31 -41.76 4.47
N MET A 279 17.14 -41.40 3.93
CA MET A 279 15.96 -42.29 3.89
C MET A 279 16.24 -43.56 3.08
N ALA A 280 16.91 -43.44 1.91
CA ALA A 280 17.32 -44.60 1.12
C ALA A 280 18.34 -45.49 1.85
N ALA A 281 19.26 -44.90 2.61
CA ALA A 281 20.25 -45.65 3.38
C ALA A 281 19.62 -46.42 4.55
N LEU A 282 18.58 -45.86 5.18
CA LEU A 282 17.90 -46.45 6.34
C LEU A 282 16.78 -47.42 5.96
N LEU A 283 15.91 -47.04 5.03
CA LEU A 283 14.65 -47.73 4.70
C LEU A 283 14.67 -48.39 3.31
N GLY A 284 15.74 -48.18 2.53
CA GLY A 284 15.87 -48.68 1.17
C GLY A 284 15.27 -47.76 0.10
N LEU A 285 15.65 -48.00 -1.16
CA LEU A 285 15.24 -47.20 -2.32
C LEU A 285 13.72 -47.24 -2.58
N GLU A 286 13.07 -48.38 -2.33
CA GLU A 286 11.61 -48.54 -2.51
C GLU A 286 10.80 -47.57 -1.65
N ALA A 287 11.26 -47.26 -0.45
CA ALA A 287 10.61 -46.30 0.45
C ALA A 287 10.60 -44.89 -0.17
N VAL A 288 11.72 -44.48 -0.78
CA VAL A 288 11.83 -43.20 -1.49
C VAL A 288 10.89 -43.16 -2.69
N THR A 289 10.87 -44.22 -3.51
CA THR A 289 9.95 -44.31 -4.66
C THR A 289 8.50 -44.17 -4.23
N LYS A 290 8.09 -44.81 -3.13
CA LYS A 290 6.72 -44.72 -2.61
C LYS A 290 6.33 -43.28 -2.21
N VAL A 291 7.23 -42.54 -1.58
CA VAL A 291 6.97 -41.14 -1.19
C VAL A 291 6.86 -40.24 -2.42
N ILE A 292 7.78 -40.37 -3.38
CA ILE A 292 7.80 -39.55 -4.60
C ILE A 292 6.56 -39.86 -5.47
N HIS A 293 6.21 -41.13 -5.67
CA HIS A 293 5.00 -41.50 -6.39
C HIS A 293 3.72 -41.16 -5.63
N GLY A 294 3.73 -41.19 -4.29
CA GLY A 294 2.61 -40.76 -3.46
C GLY A 294 2.26 -39.28 -3.67
N ALA A 295 3.28 -38.43 -3.81
CA ALA A 295 3.11 -37.01 -4.14
C ALA A 295 2.52 -36.78 -5.55
N LEU A 296 2.70 -37.74 -6.47
CA LEU A 296 2.05 -37.76 -7.79
C LEU A 296 0.64 -38.36 -7.74
N ALA A 297 0.40 -39.39 -6.92
CA ALA A 297 -0.86 -40.12 -6.81
C ALA A 297 -1.97 -39.32 -6.10
N THR A 298 -1.64 -38.22 -5.41
CA THR A 298 -2.63 -37.24 -4.91
C THR A 298 -3.40 -36.51 -6.03
N ILE A 299 -3.22 -36.94 -7.29
CA ILE A 299 -3.93 -36.47 -8.49
C ILE A 299 -5.22 -37.26 -8.76
N GLN A 300 -5.54 -38.33 -8.01
CA GLN A 300 -6.75 -39.11 -8.28
C GLN A 300 -7.74 -39.18 -7.10
N ILE A 301 -8.83 -38.41 -7.29
CA ILE A 301 -10.26 -38.65 -6.99
C ILE A 301 -10.87 -37.57 -6.07
N ASP A 302 -11.54 -36.59 -6.68
CA ASP A 302 -13.01 -36.50 -6.66
C ASP A 302 -13.54 -35.62 -7.82
N ASN A 303 -14.76 -35.93 -8.28
CA ASN A 303 -15.35 -35.53 -9.57
C ASN A 303 -15.42 -34.02 -9.86
N ASP A 304 -14.78 -33.63 -10.96
CA ASP A 304 -15.23 -32.71 -12.04
C ASP A 304 -14.06 -32.21 -12.91
N GLY A 305 -12.84 -32.69 -12.63
CA GLY A 305 -11.69 -32.50 -13.51
C GLY A 305 -11.17 -31.07 -13.56
N TRP A 306 -11.51 -30.22 -12.59
CA TRP A 306 -10.99 -28.86 -12.44
C TRP A 306 -9.75 -28.83 -11.52
N PRO A 307 -8.70 -28.03 -11.83
CA PRO A 307 -7.64 -27.73 -10.86
C PRO A 307 -8.20 -26.87 -9.71
N ASP A 308 -7.56 -26.89 -8.53
CA ASP A 308 -7.91 -25.96 -7.45
C ASP A 308 -7.74 -24.53 -7.96
N PRO A 309 -8.77 -23.67 -7.86
CA PRO A 309 -8.70 -22.33 -8.42
C PRO A 309 -7.67 -21.50 -7.65
N LEU A 310 -6.61 -21.08 -8.34
CA LEU A 310 -5.61 -20.20 -7.76
C LEU A 310 -6.20 -18.80 -7.53
N PRO A 311 -5.85 -18.12 -6.43
CA PRO A 311 -6.22 -16.73 -6.23
C PRO A 311 -5.46 -15.84 -7.23
N LEU A 312 -6.18 -15.01 -8.00
CA LEU A 312 -5.61 -14.13 -9.03
C LEU A 312 -4.66 -13.07 -8.45
N THR A 313 -4.88 -12.74 -7.18
CA THR A 313 -4.08 -11.85 -6.34
C THR A 313 -4.21 -12.32 -4.89
N ALA A 314 -3.31 -11.90 -3.99
CA ALA A 314 -3.59 -11.96 -2.55
C ALA A 314 -4.76 -11.01 -2.27
N LYS A 315 -5.99 -11.48 -2.53
CA LYS A 315 -7.20 -10.70 -2.39
C LYS A 315 -7.37 -10.45 -0.90
N ILE A 316 -7.18 -9.21 -0.50
CA ILE A 316 -7.53 -8.77 0.84
C ILE A 316 -9.05 -8.74 0.87
N ASP A 317 -9.67 -9.64 1.62
CA ASP A 317 -11.12 -9.71 1.72
C ASP A 317 -11.69 -8.48 2.44
N PRO A 318 -12.89 -7.99 2.08
CA PRO A 318 -13.53 -6.91 2.82
C PRO A 318 -13.80 -7.34 4.26
N GLU A 319 -13.48 -6.47 5.22
CA GLU A 319 -13.88 -6.64 6.61
C GLU A 319 -15.21 -5.94 6.90
N PRO A 320 -16.08 -6.49 7.77
CA PRO A 320 -17.26 -5.79 8.24
C PRO A 320 -16.91 -4.47 8.92
N TYR A 321 -17.66 -3.41 8.61
CA TYR A 321 -17.46 -2.11 9.26
C TYR A 321 -17.76 -2.21 10.76
N PRO A 322 -16.88 -1.71 11.66
CA PRO A 322 -17.05 -1.83 13.10
C PRO A 322 -18.10 -0.84 13.63
N LEU A 323 -19.39 -1.11 13.37
CA LEU A 323 -20.50 -0.25 13.81
C LEU A 323 -20.56 -0.09 15.33
N ASP A 324 -20.19 -1.13 16.07
CA ASP A 324 -20.16 -1.14 17.53
C ASP A 324 -19.04 -0.25 18.11
N ALA A 325 -18.08 0.17 17.30
CA ALA A 325 -17.02 1.11 17.68
C ALA A 325 -17.47 2.58 17.63
N LEU A 326 -18.63 2.88 17.02
CA LEU A 326 -19.22 4.21 17.03
C LEU A 326 -19.90 4.49 18.38
N PRO A 327 -19.88 5.75 18.87
CA PRO A 327 -20.75 6.20 19.95
C PRO A 327 -22.21 5.83 19.70
N GLU A 328 -22.94 5.46 20.76
CA GLU A 328 -24.31 4.91 20.65
C GLU A 328 -25.25 5.84 19.87
N THR A 329 -25.15 7.14 20.07
CA THR A 329 -25.98 8.13 19.35
C THR A 329 -25.68 8.14 17.86
N ILE A 330 -24.40 8.00 17.47
CA ILE A 330 -23.97 7.96 16.08
C ILE A 330 -24.33 6.61 15.46
N ARG A 331 -24.04 5.51 16.16
CA ARG A 331 -24.36 4.15 15.74
C ARG A 331 -25.85 3.99 15.44
N ALA A 332 -26.72 4.38 16.37
CA ALA A 332 -28.16 4.25 16.21
C ALA A 332 -28.67 5.05 14.99
N ALA A 333 -28.14 6.25 14.75
CA ALA A 333 -28.49 7.05 13.58
C ALA A 333 -28.00 6.42 12.26
N VAL A 334 -26.78 5.85 12.25
CA VAL A 334 -26.24 5.11 11.10
C VAL A 334 -27.07 3.88 10.80
N GLU A 335 -27.45 3.09 11.81
CA GLU A 335 -28.29 1.90 11.65
C GLU A 335 -29.69 2.27 11.13
N GLU A 336 -30.30 3.33 11.66
CA GLU A 336 -31.62 3.83 11.24
C GLU A 336 -31.60 4.31 9.78
N VAL A 337 -30.63 5.16 9.40
CA VAL A 337 -30.47 5.61 8.01
C VAL A 337 -30.18 4.44 7.09
N ARG A 338 -29.28 3.51 7.48
CA ARG A 338 -28.96 2.32 6.70
C ARG A 338 -30.17 1.41 6.51
N ALA A 339 -31.06 1.27 7.49
CA ALA A 339 -32.25 0.43 7.38
C ALA A 339 -33.17 0.88 6.22
N PHE A 340 -33.29 2.20 6.02
CA PHE A 340 -34.08 2.77 4.94
C PHE A 340 -33.30 2.93 3.62
N THR A 341 -32.11 3.54 3.68
CA THR A 341 -31.31 3.78 2.48
C THR A 341 -30.79 2.47 1.92
N LYS A 342 -30.60 1.42 2.73
CA LYS A 342 -30.00 0.15 2.31
C LYS A 342 -28.66 0.35 1.58
N ALA A 343 -28.03 1.51 1.80
CA ALA A 343 -26.72 1.83 1.28
C ALA A 343 -25.66 1.06 2.07
N PRO A 344 -24.44 0.91 1.53
CA PRO A 344 -23.38 0.22 2.23
C PRO A 344 -23.06 0.93 3.55
N ILE A 345 -22.87 0.15 4.62
CA ILE A 345 -22.63 0.68 5.97
C ILE A 345 -21.45 1.68 6.01
N PRO A 346 -20.28 1.41 5.39
CA PRO A 346 -19.17 2.37 5.37
C PRO A 346 -19.51 3.72 4.76
N LEU A 347 -20.39 3.75 3.75
CA LEU A 347 -20.85 4.98 3.11
C LEU A 347 -21.70 5.81 4.08
N VAL A 348 -22.68 5.16 4.71
CA VAL A 348 -23.57 5.82 5.70
C VAL A 348 -22.77 6.34 6.90
N ALA A 349 -21.84 5.54 7.42
CA ALA A 349 -20.97 5.91 8.52
C ALA A 349 -20.02 7.07 8.15
N SER A 350 -19.45 7.07 6.93
CA SER A 350 -18.60 8.15 6.44
C SER A 350 -19.37 9.48 6.35
N SER A 351 -20.62 9.47 5.89
CA SER A 351 -21.48 10.67 5.90
C SER A 351 -21.74 11.20 7.31
N ALA A 352 -21.97 10.31 8.29
CA ALA A 352 -22.17 10.70 9.68
C ALA A 352 -20.89 11.30 10.30
N LEU A 353 -19.73 10.67 10.06
CA LEU A 353 -18.43 11.16 10.53
C LEU A 353 -18.05 12.50 9.86
N ALA A 354 -18.43 12.71 8.60
CA ALA A 354 -18.23 13.98 7.91
C ALA A 354 -19.03 15.12 8.57
N ALA A 355 -20.30 14.88 8.87
CA ALA A 355 -21.15 15.86 9.56
C ALA A 355 -20.62 16.17 10.96
N LEU A 356 -20.24 15.14 11.71
CA LEU A 356 -19.60 15.26 13.02
C LEU A 356 -18.33 16.11 12.96
N SER A 357 -17.42 15.77 12.05
CA SER A 357 -16.14 16.48 11.86
C SER A 357 -16.37 17.93 11.52
N LEU A 358 -17.29 18.23 10.58
CA LEU A 358 -17.57 19.59 10.16
C LEU A 358 -18.14 20.45 11.28
N ALA A 359 -19.04 19.89 12.09
CA ALA A 359 -19.64 20.61 13.21
C ALA A 359 -18.66 20.85 14.37
N VAL A 360 -17.80 19.87 14.67
CA VAL A 360 -16.97 19.90 15.88
C VAL A 360 -15.60 20.56 15.66
N GLN A 361 -15.04 20.51 14.44
CA GLN A 361 -13.64 20.89 14.17
C GLN A 361 -13.25 22.31 14.62
N ALA A 362 -14.20 23.23 14.73
CA ALA A 362 -13.96 24.62 15.13
C ALA A 362 -13.72 24.77 16.64
N HIS A 363 -14.12 23.79 17.44
CA HIS A 363 -14.16 23.88 18.90
C HIS A 363 -12.93 23.29 19.59
N ALA A 364 -12.08 22.55 18.87
CA ALA A 364 -10.97 21.84 19.49
C ALA A 364 -9.86 21.40 18.54
N ASP A 365 -8.64 21.44 19.07
CA ASP A 365 -7.49 20.68 18.58
C ASP A 365 -7.19 19.50 19.51
N VAL A 366 -6.43 18.51 19.03
CA VAL A 366 -6.03 17.33 19.81
C VAL A 366 -4.51 17.26 20.00
N LYS A 367 -4.07 17.14 21.26
CA LYS A 367 -2.67 16.95 21.66
C LYS A 367 -2.41 15.50 22.03
N ARG A 368 -1.66 14.84 21.16
CA ARG A 368 -1.22 13.45 21.34
C ARG A 368 0.03 13.39 22.21
N ALA A 369 0.94 14.34 22.08
CA ALA A 369 2.13 14.48 22.91
C ALA A 369 2.63 15.93 22.92
N GLU A 370 3.67 16.21 23.69
CA GLU A 370 4.36 17.49 23.63
C GLU A 370 4.84 17.77 22.20
N LYS A 371 4.50 18.94 21.65
CA LYS A 371 4.73 19.33 20.24
C LYS A 371 3.99 18.49 19.18
N LEU A 372 3.15 17.55 19.58
CA LEU A 372 2.27 16.79 18.70
C LEU A 372 0.81 17.19 18.96
N GLN A 373 0.45 18.38 18.47
CA GLN A 373 -0.93 18.89 18.47
C GLN A 373 -1.40 19.21 17.04
N GLY A 374 -2.70 19.27 16.82
CA GLY A 374 -3.24 19.56 15.49
C GLY A 374 -4.77 19.51 15.44
N PRO A 375 -5.35 19.87 14.28
CA PRO A 375 -6.80 19.93 14.08
C PRO A 375 -7.51 18.60 14.33
N THR A 376 -8.80 18.67 14.62
CA THR A 376 -9.69 17.49 14.71
C THR A 376 -10.42 17.17 13.40
N GLY A 377 -10.34 18.05 12.39
CA GLY A 377 -10.97 17.85 11.08
C GLY A 377 -10.48 16.58 10.37
N LEU A 378 -11.41 15.89 9.71
CA LEU A 378 -11.20 14.64 9.00
C LEU A 378 -11.24 14.80 7.49
N PHE A 379 -10.41 14.02 6.80
CA PHE A 379 -10.49 13.82 5.36
C PHE A 379 -11.05 12.41 5.11
N LEU A 380 -12.19 12.30 4.46
CA LEU A 380 -12.90 11.06 4.16
C LEU A 380 -13.05 10.89 2.65
N LEU A 381 -12.73 9.70 2.15
CA LEU A 381 -12.87 9.34 0.74
C LEU A 381 -13.64 8.03 0.64
N THR A 382 -14.88 8.10 0.15
CA THR A 382 -15.71 6.92 -0.08
C THR A 382 -15.76 6.62 -1.57
N VAL A 383 -15.29 5.44 -1.97
CA VAL A 383 -15.38 4.95 -3.34
C VAL A 383 -16.68 4.16 -3.49
N ALA A 384 -17.62 4.68 -4.26
CA ALA A 384 -18.93 4.08 -4.46
C ALA A 384 -19.55 4.41 -5.82
N ASP A 385 -20.22 3.42 -6.39
CA ASP A 385 -20.83 3.48 -7.72
C ASP A 385 -21.95 4.51 -7.83
N SER A 386 -22.29 4.84 -9.08
CA SER A 386 -23.49 5.62 -9.36
C SER A 386 -24.72 4.87 -8.84
N GLY A 387 -25.63 5.59 -8.18
CA GLY A 387 -26.85 5.00 -7.65
C GLY A 387 -26.73 4.34 -6.27
N GLU A 388 -25.57 4.36 -5.60
CA GLU A 388 -25.40 3.87 -4.21
C GLU A 388 -26.09 4.73 -3.13
N ARG A 389 -26.92 5.72 -3.51
CA ARG A 389 -27.61 6.65 -2.60
C ARG A 389 -26.65 7.53 -1.77
N LYS A 390 -25.48 7.80 -2.34
CA LYS A 390 -24.45 8.77 -1.92
C LYS A 390 -25.03 10.09 -1.40
N SER A 391 -25.65 10.87 -2.29
CA SER A 391 -26.24 12.17 -1.98
C SER A 391 -27.41 12.09 -0.98
N THR A 392 -28.15 10.97 -0.96
CA THR A 392 -29.22 10.75 0.00
C THR A 392 -28.68 10.59 1.42
N CYS A 393 -27.60 9.82 1.61
CA CYS A 393 -26.98 9.64 2.91
C CYS A 393 -26.39 10.96 3.43
N ASP A 394 -25.67 11.70 2.58
CA ASP A 394 -25.17 13.04 2.93
C ASP A 394 -26.31 13.98 3.30
N GLY A 395 -27.44 13.92 2.58
CA GLY A 395 -28.62 14.72 2.87
C GLY A 395 -29.16 14.53 4.28
N PHE A 396 -29.23 13.29 4.78
CA PHE A 396 -29.72 13.00 6.12
C PHE A 396 -28.82 13.57 7.23
N PHE A 397 -27.51 13.37 7.12
CA PHE A 397 -26.56 13.76 8.17
C PHE A 397 -26.14 15.23 8.11
N MET A 398 -26.20 15.87 6.95
CA MET A 398 -25.85 17.29 6.79
C MET A 398 -27.02 18.23 7.05
N GLN A 399 -28.23 17.72 7.29
CA GLN A 399 -29.44 18.52 7.42
C GLN A 399 -29.30 19.61 8.49
N ALA A 400 -28.88 19.26 9.71
CA ALA A 400 -28.70 20.22 10.80
C ALA A 400 -27.67 21.32 10.48
N ILE A 401 -26.60 20.97 9.74
CA ILE A 401 -25.56 21.93 9.34
C ILE A 401 -26.10 22.90 8.28
N ARG A 402 -26.88 22.40 7.32
CA ARG A 402 -27.52 23.23 6.28
C ARG A 402 -28.58 24.15 6.86
N ASP A 403 -29.38 23.66 7.79
CA ASP A 403 -30.40 24.44 8.47
C ASP A 403 -29.75 25.57 9.29
N TYR A 404 -28.69 25.24 10.05
CA TYR A 404 -27.90 26.23 10.79
C TYR A 404 -27.27 27.28 9.86
N GLU A 405 -26.58 26.85 8.78
CA GLU A 405 -25.97 27.78 7.81
C GLU A 405 -27.02 28.72 7.18
N ALA A 406 -28.19 28.19 6.82
CA ALA A 406 -29.29 28.98 6.27
C ALA A 406 -29.87 29.98 7.30
N GLU A 407 -30.05 29.56 8.54
CA GLU A 407 -30.52 30.43 9.63
C GLU A 407 -29.51 31.55 9.93
N GLN A 408 -28.22 31.23 10.01
CA GLN A 408 -27.17 32.23 10.22
C GLN A 408 -27.08 33.22 9.06
N ALA A 409 -27.19 32.75 7.82
CA ALA A 409 -27.24 33.61 6.64
C ALA A 409 -28.46 34.54 6.65
N GLU A 410 -29.64 34.05 7.08
CA GLU A 410 -30.85 34.85 7.20
C GLU A 410 -30.71 35.93 8.28
N THR A 411 -30.29 35.54 9.48
CA THR A 411 -30.07 36.44 10.62
C THR A 411 -29.01 37.49 10.32
N ALA A 412 -28.00 37.17 9.52
CA ALA A 412 -26.96 38.10 9.12
C ALA A 412 -27.36 39.08 8.00
N LYS A 413 -28.51 38.91 7.32
CA LYS A 413 -28.92 39.80 6.21
C LYS A 413 -28.93 41.28 6.56
N PRO A 414 -29.46 41.72 7.73
CA PRO A 414 -29.40 43.13 8.13
C PRO A 414 -27.95 43.61 8.30
N LEU A 415 -27.10 42.82 8.96
CA LEU A 415 -25.69 43.15 9.18
C LEU A 415 -24.92 43.28 7.86
N ILE A 416 -25.15 42.36 6.91
CA ILE A 416 -24.55 42.41 5.57
C ILE A 416 -25.00 43.67 4.82
N LYS A 417 -26.28 44.04 4.93
CA LYS A 417 -26.83 45.24 4.30
C LYS A 417 -26.23 46.51 4.91
N ASP A 418 -26.12 46.57 6.24
CA ASP A 418 -25.53 47.70 6.95
C ASP A 418 -24.03 47.83 6.64
N HIS A 419 -23.29 46.72 6.60
CA HIS A 419 -21.90 46.70 6.17
C HIS A 419 -21.75 47.20 4.73
N LYS A 420 -22.60 46.74 3.79
CA LYS A 420 -22.57 47.20 2.40
C LYS A 420 -22.81 48.71 2.31
N ALA A 421 -23.80 49.24 3.04
CA ALA A 421 -24.05 50.68 3.08
C ALA A 421 -22.88 51.46 3.69
N ALA A 422 -22.26 50.95 4.76
CA ALA A 422 -21.09 51.54 5.37
C ALA A 422 -19.88 51.54 4.42
N MET A 423 -19.66 50.45 3.68
CA MET A 423 -18.61 50.32 2.67
C MET A 423 -18.83 51.29 1.51
N GLU A 424 -20.04 51.39 0.98
CA GLU A 424 -20.37 52.36 -0.09
C GLU A 424 -20.12 53.80 0.38
N ALA A 425 -20.53 54.14 1.62
CA ALA A 425 -20.26 55.46 2.21
C ALA A 425 -18.76 55.72 2.39
N TRP A 426 -18.00 54.71 2.83
CA TRP A 426 -16.56 54.78 2.97
C TRP A 426 -15.85 54.95 1.61
N GLU A 427 -16.24 54.19 0.60
CA GLU A 427 -15.69 54.30 -0.76
C GLU A 427 -15.96 55.67 -1.39
N ALA A 428 -17.18 56.21 -1.19
CA ALA A 428 -17.53 57.54 -1.64
C ALA A 428 -16.67 58.63 -0.97
N LYS A 429 -16.49 58.56 0.36
CA LYS A 429 -15.59 59.46 1.09
C LYS A 429 -14.15 59.35 0.59
N ARG A 430 -13.65 58.12 0.42
CA ARG A 430 -12.29 57.85 -0.07
C ARG A 430 -12.08 58.40 -1.48
N GLY A 431 -13.05 58.21 -2.38
CA GLY A 431 -13.03 58.76 -3.73
C GLY A 431 -12.97 60.29 -3.72
N GLY A 432 -13.81 60.93 -2.90
CA GLY A 432 -13.82 62.39 -2.76
C GLY A 432 -12.51 62.97 -2.23
N ILE A 433 -11.89 62.33 -1.23
CA ILE A 433 -10.58 62.74 -0.70
C ILE A 433 -9.49 62.56 -1.76
N LYS A 434 -9.45 61.42 -2.45
CA LYS A 434 -8.48 61.15 -3.52
C LYS A 434 -8.58 62.14 -4.69
N GLU A 435 -9.79 62.54 -5.07
CA GLU A 435 -9.97 63.53 -6.14
C GLU A 435 -9.52 64.93 -5.69
N LYS A 436 -9.77 65.34 -4.44
CA LYS A 436 -9.25 66.61 -3.89
C LYS A 436 -7.71 66.63 -3.86
N ILE A 437 -7.07 65.53 -3.44
CA ILE A 437 -5.61 65.38 -3.50
C ILE A 437 -5.14 65.61 -4.94
N ARG A 438 -5.75 64.92 -5.91
CA ARG A 438 -5.40 65.05 -7.33
C ARG A 438 -5.55 66.48 -7.85
N GLN A 439 -6.59 67.20 -7.44
CA GLN A 439 -6.81 68.61 -7.84
C GLN A 439 -5.77 69.56 -7.24
N LEU A 440 -5.44 69.40 -5.95
CA LEU A 440 -4.41 70.20 -5.29
C LEU A 440 -3.03 69.96 -5.88
N SER A 441 -2.68 68.69 -6.18
CA SER A 441 -1.42 68.35 -6.84
C SER A 441 -1.29 68.97 -8.24
N LYS A 442 -2.38 69.00 -9.04
CA LYS A 442 -2.39 69.65 -10.36
C LYS A 442 -2.15 71.16 -10.31
N THR A 443 -2.56 71.81 -9.23
CA THR A 443 -2.42 73.26 -9.03
C THR A 443 -1.17 73.64 -8.23
N GLY A 444 -0.30 72.68 -7.92
CA GLY A 444 0.95 72.90 -7.18
C GLY A 444 0.77 73.24 -5.70
N LYS A 445 -0.43 73.01 -5.14
CA LYS A 445 -0.72 73.28 -3.72
C LYS A 445 -0.45 72.04 -2.86
N PRO A 446 0.05 72.21 -1.61
CA PRO A 446 0.19 71.10 -0.67
C PRO A 446 -1.15 70.43 -0.36
N ALA A 447 -1.20 69.10 -0.31
CA ALA A 447 -2.40 68.30 -0.03
C ALA A 447 -2.36 67.59 1.34
N ARG A 448 -1.53 68.08 2.27
CA ARG A 448 -1.20 67.39 3.53
C ARG A 448 -2.43 67.06 4.38
N GLU A 449 -3.38 67.99 4.49
CA GLU A 449 -4.61 67.76 5.26
C GLU A 449 -5.47 66.63 4.65
N GLN A 450 -5.52 66.53 3.32
CA GLN A 450 -6.29 65.49 2.65
C GLN A 450 -5.56 64.14 2.71
N GLU A 451 -4.23 64.13 2.71
CA GLU A 451 -3.42 62.92 2.94
C GLU A 451 -3.61 62.39 4.37
N GLU A 452 -3.60 63.27 5.38
CA GLU A 452 -3.91 62.91 6.78
C GLU A 452 -5.35 62.40 6.91
N ALA A 453 -6.34 63.10 6.32
CA ALA A 453 -7.73 62.65 6.32
C ALA A 453 -7.94 61.31 5.59
N LEU A 454 -7.16 61.02 4.54
CA LEU A 454 -7.20 59.72 3.87
C LEU A 454 -6.65 58.62 4.79
N ARG A 455 -5.55 58.89 5.49
CA ARG A 455 -4.96 57.95 6.46
C ARG A 455 -5.94 57.63 7.58
N ASP A 456 -6.58 58.64 8.15
CA ASP A 456 -7.60 58.47 9.19
C ASP A 456 -8.79 57.66 8.67
N LEU A 457 -9.25 57.93 7.44
CA LEU A 457 -10.38 57.19 6.86
C LEU A 457 -10.06 55.70 6.65
N GLU A 458 -8.83 55.35 6.27
CA GLU A 458 -8.43 53.94 6.12
C GLU A 458 -8.44 53.18 7.47
N HIS A 459 -8.24 53.87 8.61
CA HIS A 459 -8.38 53.27 9.95
C HIS A 459 -9.84 52.93 10.30
N TYR A 460 -10.83 53.57 9.66
CA TYR A 460 -12.26 53.31 9.88
C TYR A 460 -12.90 52.53 8.73
N LYS A 461 -12.10 51.74 7.99
CA LYS A 461 -12.65 50.87 6.94
C LYS A 461 -13.61 49.86 7.59
N PRO A 462 -14.89 49.81 7.17
CA PRO A 462 -15.85 48.85 7.72
C PRO A 462 -15.37 47.41 7.51
N GLU A 463 -15.45 46.60 8.56
CA GLU A 463 -15.10 45.18 8.52
C GLU A 463 -16.33 44.33 8.13
N PRO A 464 -16.14 43.29 7.29
CA PRO A 464 -17.24 42.42 6.88
C PRO A 464 -17.77 41.64 8.09
N PRO A 465 -19.10 41.45 8.21
CA PRO A 465 -19.65 40.61 9.26
C PRO A 465 -19.18 39.17 9.08
N GLN A 466 -18.79 38.52 10.18
CA GLN A 466 -18.43 37.10 10.18
C GLN A 466 -19.71 36.27 10.20
N VAL A 467 -20.00 35.62 9.08
CA VAL A 467 -21.17 34.77 8.91
C VAL A 467 -20.70 33.34 8.67
N PRO A 468 -21.14 32.37 9.49
CA PRO A 468 -20.82 30.97 9.29
C PRO A 468 -21.12 30.50 7.87
N LYS A 469 -20.10 29.95 7.22
CA LYS A 469 -20.20 29.25 5.93
C LYS A 469 -19.40 27.97 6.02
N LEU A 470 -20.10 26.89 6.23
CA LEU A 470 -19.54 25.60 6.61
C LEU A 470 -19.39 24.69 5.39
N THR A 471 -20.22 24.82 4.35
CA THR A 471 -20.21 23.87 3.22
C THR A 471 -19.72 24.48 1.90
N TYR A 472 -18.83 23.75 1.22
CA TYR A 472 -18.24 24.11 -0.08
C TYR A 472 -18.36 22.95 -1.07
N GLY A 473 -19.12 23.12 -2.16
CA GLY A 473 -19.35 22.08 -3.17
C GLY A 473 -18.49 22.17 -4.44
N ASP A 474 -18.32 23.39 -4.97
CA ASP A 474 -17.56 23.68 -6.21
C ASP A 474 -16.75 24.98 -6.05
N SER A 475 -15.90 25.02 -5.02
CA SER A 475 -15.04 26.18 -4.75
C SER A 475 -13.66 25.95 -5.37
N THR A 476 -13.12 26.97 -6.04
CA THR A 476 -11.72 26.93 -6.46
C THR A 476 -10.82 26.96 -5.21
N PRO A 477 -9.61 26.38 -5.25
CA PRO A 477 -8.67 26.41 -4.13
C PRO A 477 -8.37 27.84 -3.63
N GLU A 478 -8.29 28.79 -4.56
CA GLU A 478 -8.10 30.20 -4.25
C GLU A 478 -9.30 30.81 -3.53
N ALA A 479 -10.53 30.48 -3.95
CA ALA A 479 -11.75 30.92 -3.28
C ALA A 479 -11.88 30.27 -1.90
N LEU A 480 -11.62 28.97 -1.77
CA LEU A 480 -11.63 28.27 -0.48
C LEU A 480 -10.67 28.93 0.53
N LYS A 481 -9.42 29.21 0.12
CA LYS A 481 -8.46 29.92 0.98
C LYS A 481 -8.95 31.30 1.38
N TRP A 482 -9.53 32.04 0.45
CA TRP A 482 -10.05 33.38 0.72
C TRP A 482 -11.18 33.34 1.76
N GLU A 483 -12.14 32.45 1.58
CA GLU A 483 -13.30 32.30 2.47
C GLU A 483 -12.87 31.85 3.88
N LEU A 484 -11.93 30.91 3.98
CA LEU A 484 -11.36 30.47 5.27
C LEU A 484 -10.53 31.56 5.97
N ALA A 485 -9.98 32.52 5.23
CA ALA A 485 -9.19 33.61 5.80
C ALA A 485 -10.01 34.86 6.15
N LYS A 486 -11.11 35.11 5.43
CA LYS A 486 -11.82 36.40 5.48
C LYS A 486 -13.28 36.30 5.87
N SER A 487 -13.90 35.13 5.76
CA SER A 487 -15.34 34.95 6.02
C SER A 487 -15.58 34.14 7.28
N TRP A 488 -15.16 32.86 7.27
CA TRP A 488 -15.33 31.97 8.41
C TRP A 488 -14.21 30.94 8.45
N PRO A 489 -13.44 30.83 9.55
CA PRO A 489 -12.21 30.02 9.59
C PRO A 489 -12.43 28.51 9.74
N SER A 490 -13.65 28.00 9.61
CA SER A 490 -13.97 26.56 9.66
C SER A 490 -14.86 26.17 8.49
N GLY A 491 -14.47 25.13 7.73
CA GLY A 491 -15.18 24.76 6.51
C GLY A 491 -15.11 23.28 6.17
N GLY A 492 -15.97 22.87 5.24
CA GLY A 492 -16.12 21.50 4.78
C GLY A 492 -16.24 21.44 3.26
N VAL A 493 -15.31 20.75 2.58
CA VAL A 493 -15.50 20.36 1.18
C VAL A 493 -16.25 19.04 1.15
N VAL A 494 -17.58 19.11 1.04
CA VAL A 494 -18.48 17.95 1.08
C VAL A 494 -19.09 17.77 -0.29
N SER A 495 -18.79 16.65 -0.96
CA SER A 495 -19.31 16.37 -2.29
C SER A 495 -19.58 14.89 -2.52
N SER A 496 -20.82 14.59 -2.94
CA SER A 496 -21.23 13.28 -3.43
C SER A 496 -20.76 12.99 -4.87
N GLU A 497 -20.15 13.99 -5.52
CA GLU A 497 -19.62 13.96 -6.89
C GLU A 497 -18.20 14.55 -6.92
N ALA A 498 -17.25 13.85 -6.31
CA ALA A 498 -15.87 14.33 -6.18
C ALA A 498 -15.17 14.57 -7.54
N GLY A 499 -15.70 14.07 -8.66
CA GLY A 499 -15.21 14.39 -10.00
C GLY A 499 -15.18 15.89 -10.31
N LEU A 500 -16.04 16.70 -9.69
CA LEU A 500 -15.99 18.16 -9.79
C LEU A 500 -14.79 18.73 -9.04
N VAL A 501 -14.48 18.19 -7.86
CA VAL A 501 -13.31 18.58 -7.06
C VAL A 501 -12.00 18.15 -7.74
N PHE A 502 -11.97 16.95 -8.31
CA PHE A 502 -10.82 16.36 -9.02
C PHE A 502 -10.73 16.74 -10.51
N GLY A 503 -11.72 17.44 -11.06
CA GLY A 503 -11.83 17.76 -12.50
C GLY A 503 -12.02 19.24 -12.81
N SER A 504 -12.13 20.11 -11.80
CA SER A 504 -12.32 21.55 -11.97
C SER A 504 -11.13 22.21 -12.70
N HIS A 505 -11.40 23.37 -13.32
CA HIS A 505 -10.45 24.16 -14.12
C HIS A 505 -9.13 24.53 -13.40
N GLY A 506 -9.05 24.33 -12.07
CA GLY A 506 -7.83 24.48 -11.26
C GLY A 506 -6.88 23.29 -11.28
N MET A 507 -7.12 22.25 -12.09
CA MET A 507 -6.34 21.00 -12.13
C MET A 507 -5.53 20.79 -13.42
N GLY A 508 -4.87 21.83 -13.93
CA GLY A 508 -3.74 21.66 -14.86
C GLY A 508 -2.56 20.96 -14.18
N LYS A 509 -1.68 20.27 -14.94
CA LYS A 509 -0.55 19.49 -14.40
C LYS A 509 0.29 20.25 -13.35
N GLU A 510 0.49 21.56 -13.53
CA GLU A 510 1.25 22.40 -12.58
C GLU A 510 0.43 22.87 -11.36
N SER A 511 -0.88 23.10 -11.49
CA SER A 511 -1.73 23.63 -10.41
C SER A 511 -2.24 22.55 -9.46
N VAL A 512 -2.36 21.29 -9.93
CA VAL A 512 -2.73 20.14 -9.09
C VAL A 512 -1.81 20.02 -7.88
N MET A 513 -0.49 20.05 -8.09
CA MET A 513 0.48 19.89 -6.99
C MET A 513 0.35 20.97 -5.92
N ARG A 514 0.17 22.23 -6.33
CA ARG A 514 -0.02 23.35 -5.40
C ARG A 514 -1.31 23.20 -4.58
N ASN A 515 -2.38 22.71 -5.21
CA ASN A 515 -3.66 22.50 -4.54
C ASN A 515 -3.58 21.36 -3.52
N LEU A 516 -3.01 20.21 -3.91
CA LEU A 516 -2.82 19.08 -3.00
C LEU A 516 -1.95 19.47 -1.80
N ALA A 517 -0.89 20.24 -2.02
CA ALA A 517 -0.06 20.79 -0.94
C ALA A 517 -0.85 21.73 -0.02
N THR A 518 -1.72 22.58 -0.57
CA THR A 518 -2.60 23.47 0.22
C THR A 518 -3.54 22.67 1.12
N LEU A 519 -4.18 21.63 0.59
CA LEU A 519 -5.08 20.78 1.36
C LEU A 519 -4.33 20.00 2.46
N ASN A 520 -3.10 19.57 2.20
CA ASN A 520 -2.22 18.97 3.22
C ASN A 520 -1.93 19.94 4.36
N GLN A 521 -1.61 21.20 4.04
CA GLN A 521 -1.37 22.23 5.05
C GLN A 521 -2.63 22.51 5.89
N LEU A 522 -3.82 22.52 5.27
CA LEU A 522 -5.08 22.68 6.01
C LEU A 522 -5.38 21.49 6.92
N TRP A 523 -5.05 20.26 6.52
CA TRP A 523 -5.15 19.08 7.38
C TRP A 523 -4.19 19.13 8.57
N ASP A 524 -2.98 19.64 8.35
CA ASP A 524 -1.96 19.86 9.39
C ASP A 524 -2.30 21.06 10.30
N GLY A 525 -3.21 21.95 9.88
CA GLY A 525 -3.55 23.20 10.58
C GLY A 525 -2.50 24.30 10.42
N ALA A 526 -1.69 24.24 9.36
CA ALA A 526 -0.62 25.19 9.10
C ALA A 526 -1.12 26.51 8.50
N ASP A 527 -0.40 27.60 8.79
CA ASP A 527 -0.66 28.90 8.18
C ASP A 527 -0.29 28.91 6.70
N ILE A 528 -1.16 29.51 5.87
CA ILE A 528 -1.00 29.55 4.42
C ILE A 528 -0.97 31.00 3.94
N ALA A 529 0.22 31.52 3.68
CA ALA A 529 0.40 32.83 3.07
C ALA A 529 0.10 32.79 1.56
N THR A 530 -0.75 33.69 1.09
CA THR A 530 -1.04 33.89 -0.34
C THR A 530 -0.63 35.31 -0.74
N GLU A 531 0.55 35.41 -1.34
CA GLU A 531 1.07 36.67 -1.89
C GLU A 531 0.54 36.88 -3.32
N ARG A 532 0.04 38.08 -3.59
CA ARG A 532 -0.46 38.47 -4.91
C ARG A 532 0.01 39.87 -5.28
N ARG A 533 0.44 40.04 -6.53
CA ARG A 533 0.91 41.32 -7.07
C ARG A 533 -0.22 42.27 -7.49
N THR A 534 -1.36 41.72 -7.90
CA THR A 534 -2.49 42.46 -8.49
C THR A 534 -3.72 42.54 -7.60
N THR A 535 -3.81 41.72 -6.56
CA THR A 535 -4.93 41.66 -5.60
C THR A 535 -4.38 41.64 -4.17
N GLU A 536 -5.25 41.83 -3.19
CA GLU A 536 -4.86 41.83 -1.78
C GLU A 536 -4.17 40.51 -1.40
N SER A 537 -3.03 40.61 -0.73
CA SER A 537 -2.36 39.44 -0.13
C SER A 537 -3.00 39.12 1.21
N PHE A 538 -3.15 37.84 1.52
CA PHE A 538 -3.80 37.39 2.74
C PHE A 538 -3.15 36.12 3.27
N THR A 539 -3.34 35.84 4.55
CA THR A 539 -2.85 34.62 5.20
C THR A 539 -4.04 33.87 5.77
N VAL A 540 -4.16 32.58 5.44
CA VAL A 540 -5.08 31.68 6.13
C VAL A 540 -4.40 31.30 7.45
N ARG A 541 -4.98 31.68 8.58
CA ARG A 541 -4.44 31.37 9.92
C ARG A 541 -5.48 30.65 10.74
N GLY A 542 -5.04 29.63 11.48
CA GLY A 542 -5.92 28.90 12.39
C GLY A 542 -7.18 28.36 11.72
N ALA A 543 -7.16 28.05 10.42
CA ALA A 543 -8.35 27.53 9.75
C ALA A 543 -8.54 26.03 10.02
N ARG A 544 -9.78 25.53 9.93
CA ARG A 544 -10.13 24.11 10.06
C ARG A 544 -10.85 23.64 8.81
N LEU A 545 -10.42 22.51 8.27
CA LEU A 545 -11.00 21.93 7.06
C LEU A 545 -11.35 20.47 7.28
N THR A 546 -12.61 20.15 7.00
CA THR A 546 -13.08 18.78 6.78
C THR A 546 -13.19 18.56 5.27
N ILE A 547 -12.78 17.40 4.78
CA ILE A 547 -13.00 17.00 3.39
C ILE A 547 -13.79 15.70 3.42
N ALA A 548 -14.93 15.64 2.74
CA ALA A 548 -15.73 14.44 2.61
C ALA A 548 -16.11 14.26 1.14
N LEU A 549 -15.42 13.35 0.47
CA LEU A 549 -15.55 13.12 -0.95
C LEU A 549 -16.10 11.73 -1.20
N GLN A 550 -17.15 11.66 -2.00
CA GLN A 550 -17.64 10.39 -2.52
C GLN A 550 -17.41 10.36 -4.03
N VAL A 551 -16.68 9.35 -4.48
CA VAL A 551 -16.15 9.27 -5.85
C VAL A 551 -16.48 7.92 -6.47
N GLN A 552 -16.68 7.90 -7.78
CA GLN A 552 -16.74 6.63 -8.51
C GLN A 552 -15.31 6.10 -8.71
N GLU A 553 -15.15 4.79 -8.67
CA GLU A 553 -13.84 4.15 -8.86
C GLU A 553 -13.16 4.60 -10.16
N THR A 554 -13.90 4.63 -11.27
CA THR A 554 -13.40 5.04 -12.59
C THR A 554 -12.88 6.48 -12.62
N THR A 555 -13.54 7.39 -11.90
CA THR A 555 -13.14 8.79 -11.79
C THR A 555 -11.86 8.92 -10.97
N LEU A 556 -11.75 8.17 -9.88
CA LEU A 556 -10.57 8.15 -9.03
C LEU A 556 -9.36 7.54 -9.77
N ARG A 557 -9.55 6.45 -10.52
CA ARG A 557 -8.51 5.87 -11.40
C ARG A 557 -8.04 6.86 -12.47
N SER A 558 -8.98 7.50 -13.17
CA SER A 558 -8.65 8.53 -14.15
C SER A 558 -7.84 9.69 -13.55
N PHE A 559 -8.10 10.04 -12.29
CA PHE A 559 -7.32 11.05 -11.56
C PHE A 559 -5.89 10.57 -11.26
N PHE A 560 -5.70 9.29 -10.90
CA PHE A 560 -4.36 8.71 -10.73
C PHE A 560 -3.55 8.72 -12.02
N ASP A 561 -4.15 8.32 -13.14
CA ASP A 561 -3.49 8.27 -14.44
C ASP A 561 -3.03 9.67 -14.88
N ARG A 562 -3.93 10.66 -14.76
CA ARG A 562 -3.64 12.06 -15.13
C ARG A 562 -2.61 12.71 -14.22
N SER A 563 -2.55 12.31 -12.95
CA SER A 563 -1.57 12.79 -12.00
C SER A 563 -0.25 12.04 -12.04
N SER A 564 -0.09 11.02 -12.91
CA SER A 564 1.15 10.23 -13.03
C SER A 564 1.66 9.69 -11.67
N GLY A 565 0.74 9.29 -10.78
CA GLY A 565 1.04 8.81 -9.43
C GLY A 565 1.36 9.89 -8.38
N LEU A 566 1.38 11.18 -8.75
CA LEU A 566 1.71 12.30 -7.85
C LEU A 566 0.73 12.46 -6.67
N ALA A 567 -0.54 12.08 -6.84
CA ALA A 567 -1.52 12.14 -5.75
C ALA A 567 -1.16 11.21 -4.57
N ARG A 568 -0.49 10.09 -4.85
CA ARG A 568 0.05 9.18 -3.81
C ARG A 568 1.38 9.72 -3.28
N GLY A 569 2.30 10.11 -4.16
CA GLY A 569 3.64 10.61 -3.76
C GLY A 569 3.65 11.96 -3.03
N SER A 570 2.58 12.76 -3.11
CA SER A 570 2.46 14.05 -2.41
C SER A 570 1.97 13.95 -0.96
N GLY A 571 1.56 12.74 -0.52
CA GLY A 571 0.99 12.51 0.80
C GLY A 571 -0.44 13.02 0.99
N PHE A 572 -1.12 13.47 -0.07
CA PHE A 572 -2.50 13.93 0.00
C PHE A 572 -3.47 12.81 0.38
N LEU A 573 -3.43 11.71 -0.37
CA LEU A 573 -4.31 10.57 -0.11
C LEU A 573 -3.98 9.85 1.20
N ALA A 574 -2.73 9.93 1.66
CA ALA A 574 -2.30 9.38 2.94
C ALA A 574 -3.07 9.94 4.15
N ARG A 575 -3.71 11.11 4.02
CA ARG A 575 -4.49 11.76 5.09
C ARG A 575 -5.95 11.31 5.12
N PHE A 576 -6.43 10.61 4.09
CA PHE A 576 -7.83 10.21 3.97
C PHE A 576 -8.14 8.91 4.71
N LEU A 577 -9.28 8.89 5.37
CA LEU A 577 -9.99 7.69 5.77
C LEU A 577 -10.70 7.13 4.54
N LEU A 578 -10.10 6.13 3.90
CA LEU A 578 -10.63 5.50 2.69
C LEU A 578 -11.68 4.45 3.05
N ALA A 579 -12.84 4.48 2.38
CA ALA A 579 -13.83 3.42 2.43
C ALA A 579 -14.13 2.95 1.01
N TRP A 580 -14.06 1.64 0.75
CA TRP A 580 -14.38 1.08 -0.55
C TRP A 580 -15.41 -0.05 -0.46
N PRO A 581 -16.64 0.26 0.00
CA PRO A 581 -17.64 -0.77 0.27
C PRO A 581 -18.08 -1.53 -0.98
N GLU A 582 -18.48 -2.79 -0.78
CA GLU A 582 -19.20 -3.55 -1.80
C GLU A 582 -20.55 -2.91 -2.12
N SER A 583 -20.95 -3.00 -3.40
CA SER A 583 -22.21 -2.45 -3.88
C SER A 583 -23.42 -3.17 -3.27
N THR A 584 -24.40 -2.40 -2.80
CA THR A 584 -25.68 -2.93 -2.32
C THR A 584 -26.74 -3.00 -3.43
N GLN A 585 -26.39 -2.57 -4.64
CA GLN A 585 -27.29 -2.58 -5.78
C GLN A 585 -27.70 -4.02 -6.15
N GLY A 586 -28.96 -4.17 -6.56
CA GLY A 586 -29.56 -5.50 -6.80
C GLY A 586 -30.11 -6.20 -5.56
N HIS A 587 -29.69 -5.82 -4.34
CA HIS A 587 -30.09 -6.48 -3.08
C HIS A 587 -30.94 -5.61 -2.16
N ARG A 588 -31.47 -4.50 -2.68
CA ARG A 588 -32.19 -3.46 -1.93
C ARG A 588 -33.65 -3.36 -2.37
N PRO A 589 -34.53 -4.31 -2.00
CA PRO A 589 -35.95 -4.20 -2.32
C PRO A 589 -36.53 -2.88 -1.78
N PHE A 590 -37.55 -2.34 -2.41
CA PHE A 590 -38.18 -1.11 -1.93
C PHE A 590 -38.76 -1.30 -0.53
N SER A 591 -38.71 -0.25 0.29
CA SER A 591 -39.40 -0.16 1.58
C SER A 591 -39.83 1.27 1.78
N ASP A 592 -41.03 1.46 2.33
CA ASP A 592 -41.51 2.78 2.70
C ASP A 592 -40.60 3.41 3.78
N PRO A 593 -40.46 4.75 3.79
CA PRO A 593 -39.75 5.43 4.86
C PRO A 593 -40.42 5.16 6.22
N PRO A 594 -39.64 5.06 7.30
CA PRO A 594 -40.22 4.98 8.63
C PRO A 594 -41.03 6.24 8.93
N ALA A 595 -42.08 6.10 9.75
CA ALA A 595 -42.95 7.21 10.14
C ALA A 595 -42.20 8.33 10.91
N SER A 596 -41.06 7.99 11.53
CA SER A 596 -40.22 8.92 12.28
C SER A 596 -38.76 8.45 12.26
N TRP A 597 -37.86 9.37 12.61
CA TRP A 597 -36.41 9.18 12.60
C TRP A 597 -35.77 9.49 13.95
N PRO A 598 -36.22 8.86 15.06
CA PRO A 598 -35.82 9.24 16.40
C PRO A 598 -34.30 9.24 16.64
N ALA A 599 -33.55 8.30 16.04
CA ALA A 599 -32.11 8.24 16.23
C ALA A 599 -31.39 9.37 15.47
N LEU A 600 -31.74 9.57 14.19
CA LEU A 600 -31.21 10.65 13.38
C LEU A 600 -31.58 12.03 13.94
N THR A 601 -32.81 12.20 14.45
CA THR A 601 -33.23 13.44 15.11
C THR A 601 -32.37 13.75 16.33
N ARG A 602 -32.08 12.76 17.19
CA ARG A 602 -31.18 12.97 18.35
C ARG A 602 -29.78 13.38 17.92
N LEU A 603 -29.22 12.76 16.87
CA LEU A 603 -27.93 13.13 16.32
C LEU A 603 -27.95 14.58 15.81
N ASN A 604 -28.94 14.93 14.99
CA ASN A 604 -29.08 16.27 14.40
C ASN A 604 -29.26 17.35 15.46
N GLN A 605 -30.05 17.08 16.51
CA GLN A 605 -30.17 17.99 17.66
C GLN A 605 -28.84 18.19 18.37
N ARG A 606 -28.04 17.13 18.54
CA ARG A 606 -26.73 17.26 19.15
C ARG A 606 -25.76 18.05 18.27
N ILE A 607 -25.76 17.83 16.96
CA ILE A 607 -24.98 18.61 15.98
C ILE A 607 -25.36 20.09 16.06
N ALA A 608 -26.66 20.42 16.01
CA ALA A 608 -27.14 21.79 16.14
C ALA A 608 -26.67 22.43 17.46
N GLY A 609 -26.81 21.73 18.58
CA GLY A 609 -26.33 22.21 19.88
C GLY A 609 -24.81 22.32 20.02
N VAL A 610 -24.01 21.75 19.11
CA VAL A 610 -22.56 22.05 19.00
C VAL A 610 -22.37 23.33 18.17
N LEU A 611 -23.04 23.44 17.02
CA LEU A 611 -22.94 24.59 16.12
C LEU A 611 -23.39 25.91 16.76
N GLU A 612 -24.36 25.86 17.67
CA GLU A 612 -24.86 27.00 18.44
C GLU A 612 -23.86 27.50 19.51
N GLN A 613 -22.79 26.75 19.80
CA GLN A 613 -21.77 27.18 20.75
C GLN A 613 -20.87 28.23 20.13
N ASP A 614 -20.46 29.21 20.93
CA ASP A 614 -19.51 30.22 20.49
C ASP A 614 -18.20 29.58 20.04
N VAL A 615 -17.78 29.96 18.84
CA VAL A 615 -16.53 29.48 18.25
C VAL A 615 -15.39 30.40 18.71
N PRO A 616 -14.26 29.85 19.19
CA PRO A 616 -13.15 30.64 19.71
C PRO A 616 -12.34 31.29 18.56
N ILE A 617 -12.86 32.39 18.02
CA ILE A 617 -12.20 33.22 17.00
C ILE A 617 -11.51 34.39 17.71
N ASN A 618 -10.24 34.63 17.39
CA ASN A 618 -9.46 35.74 17.94
C ASN A 618 -9.72 37.06 17.16
N GLU A 619 -9.15 38.16 17.64
CA GLU A 619 -9.29 39.49 17.00
C GLU A 619 -8.79 39.53 15.55
N ASP A 620 -7.86 38.65 15.17
CA ASP A 620 -7.34 38.53 13.80
C ASP A 620 -8.26 37.69 12.87
N GLY A 621 -9.38 37.17 13.38
CA GLY A 621 -10.30 36.31 12.63
C GLY A 621 -9.86 34.85 12.51
N ALA A 622 -8.84 34.42 13.23
CA ALA A 622 -8.32 33.05 13.24
C ALA A 622 -8.89 32.23 14.41
N LEU A 623 -9.06 30.90 14.23
CA LEU A 623 -9.46 30.04 15.35
C LEU A 623 -8.32 29.85 16.34
N SER A 624 -8.66 29.95 17.62
CA SER A 624 -7.81 29.60 18.75
C SER A 624 -8.53 28.61 19.65
N PRO A 625 -8.81 27.38 19.15
CA PRO A 625 -9.57 26.41 19.92
C PRO A 625 -8.76 25.86 21.09
N PRO A 626 -9.43 25.45 22.18
CA PRO A 626 -8.78 24.70 23.25
C PRO A 626 -8.18 23.40 22.71
N VAL A 627 -7.09 22.98 23.35
CA VAL A 627 -6.36 21.77 22.97
C VAL A 627 -6.73 20.64 23.93
N LEU A 628 -7.47 19.63 23.46
CA LEU A 628 -7.77 18.45 24.25
C LEU A 628 -6.53 17.54 24.37
N THR A 629 -6.19 17.21 25.61
CA THR A 629 -5.15 16.20 25.91
C THR A 629 -5.76 14.81 25.96
N LEU A 630 -4.94 13.79 25.73
CA LEU A 630 -5.32 12.41 26.03
C LEU A 630 -5.24 12.19 27.55
N ALA A 631 -6.19 11.44 28.11
CA ALA A 631 -6.04 10.89 29.46
C ALA A 631 -4.83 9.94 29.51
N ALA A 632 -4.29 9.65 30.69
CA ALA A 632 -3.04 8.89 30.81
C ALA A 632 -3.15 7.47 30.22
N ASP A 633 -4.24 6.76 30.53
CA ASP A 633 -4.58 5.45 29.96
C ASP A 633 -4.82 5.50 28.45
N THR A 634 -5.51 6.55 27.97
CA THR A 634 -5.70 6.80 26.53
C THR A 634 -4.37 7.04 25.82
N LYS A 635 -3.44 7.75 26.48
CA LYS A 635 -2.13 8.04 25.92
C LYS A 635 -1.32 6.76 25.75
N ASP A 636 -1.35 5.87 26.74
CA ASP A 636 -0.67 4.57 26.66
C ASP A 636 -1.27 3.72 25.53
N ALA A 637 -2.61 3.64 25.44
CA ALA A 637 -3.29 2.95 24.35
C ALA A 637 -2.93 3.54 22.97
N TRP A 638 -2.82 4.87 22.85
CA TRP A 638 -2.40 5.54 21.62
C TRP A 638 -0.97 5.19 21.23
N VAL A 639 -0.04 5.14 22.20
CA VAL A 639 1.35 4.74 21.94
C VAL A 639 1.41 3.29 21.47
N MET A 640 0.68 2.38 22.13
CA MET A 640 0.60 0.98 21.70
C MET A 640 0.06 0.82 20.28
N PHE A 641 -1.02 1.55 19.95
CA PHE A 641 -1.61 1.54 18.60
C PHE A 641 -0.65 2.10 17.55
N HIS A 642 0.01 3.22 17.86
CA HIS A 642 1.03 3.81 17.00
C HIS A 642 2.19 2.85 16.73
N ASP A 643 2.77 2.28 17.79
CA ASP A 643 3.96 1.43 17.68
C ASP A 643 3.66 0.10 16.98
N ALA A 644 2.44 -0.44 17.15
CA ALA A 644 1.98 -1.60 16.40
C ALA A 644 1.93 -1.32 14.90
N ILE A 645 1.39 -0.17 14.48
CA ILE A 645 1.37 0.24 13.08
C ILE A 645 2.80 0.46 12.56
N GLU A 646 3.64 1.19 13.32
CA GLU A 646 5.03 1.48 12.97
C GLU A 646 5.85 0.19 12.75
N GLY A 647 5.61 -0.83 13.58
CA GLY A 647 6.23 -2.14 13.47
C GLY A 647 5.93 -2.85 12.13
N GLU A 648 4.75 -2.64 11.56
CA GLU A 648 4.31 -3.22 10.29
C GLU A 648 4.76 -2.41 9.05
N LEU A 649 5.33 -1.21 9.24
CA LEU A 649 5.87 -0.39 8.15
C LEU A 649 7.24 -0.89 7.64
N ARG A 650 7.91 -1.77 8.38
CA ARG A 650 9.22 -2.33 7.97
C ARG A 650 9.10 -3.22 6.74
N SER A 651 10.21 -3.45 6.04
CA SER A 651 10.24 -4.41 4.92
C SER A 651 9.83 -5.80 5.41
N GLY A 652 8.84 -6.41 4.72
CA GLY A 652 8.23 -7.68 5.12
C GLY A 652 7.09 -7.57 6.13
N GLY A 653 6.77 -6.37 6.63
CA GLY A 653 5.55 -6.10 7.41
C GLY A 653 4.33 -5.92 6.52
N GLU A 654 3.14 -6.15 7.08
CA GLU A 654 1.88 -6.18 6.32
C GLU A 654 1.46 -4.81 5.75
N LEU A 655 2.01 -3.71 6.28
CA LEU A 655 1.67 -2.35 5.89
C LEU A 655 2.75 -1.70 5.00
N TYR A 656 3.77 -2.45 4.58
CA TYR A 656 4.89 -1.94 3.81
C TYR A 656 4.48 -1.23 2.49
N ASP A 657 3.45 -1.75 1.82
CA ASP A 657 2.98 -1.20 0.54
C ASP A 657 2.09 0.05 0.71
N VAL A 658 1.62 0.32 1.92
CA VAL A 658 0.76 1.48 2.26
C VAL A 658 1.34 2.32 3.40
N ARG A 659 2.67 2.36 3.51
CA ARG A 659 3.41 3.11 4.55
C ARG A 659 3.00 4.56 4.69
N ASP A 660 2.74 5.21 3.56
CA ASP A 660 2.30 6.61 3.52
C ASP A 660 1.00 6.79 4.30
N VAL A 661 -0.04 6.01 4.00
CA VAL A 661 -1.34 6.04 4.68
C VAL A 661 -1.22 5.57 6.13
N ALA A 662 -0.56 4.43 6.34
CA ALA A 662 -0.40 3.82 7.65
C ALA A 662 0.25 4.76 8.67
N SER A 663 1.27 5.54 8.26
CA SER A 663 1.92 6.54 9.11
C SER A 663 1.00 7.66 9.64
N LYS A 664 -0.20 7.83 9.06
CA LYS A 664 -1.20 8.84 9.48
C LYS A 664 -2.36 8.24 10.26
N THR A 665 -2.49 6.92 10.32
CA THR A 665 -3.63 6.24 10.95
C THR A 665 -3.73 6.53 12.45
N ALA A 666 -2.60 6.54 13.17
CA ALA A 666 -2.60 6.90 14.59
C ALA A 666 -3.02 8.36 14.85
N ASP A 667 -2.74 9.27 13.91
CA ASP A 667 -3.21 10.65 13.99
C ASP A 667 -4.72 10.75 13.75
N ASN A 668 -5.21 10.06 12.72
CA ASN A 668 -6.63 9.99 12.42
C ASN A 668 -7.43 9.35 13.56
N ALA A 669 -6.90 8.31 14.22
CA ALA A 669 -7.52 7.73 15.40
C ALA A 669 -7.67 8.74 16.55
N ALA A 670 -6.64 9.55 16.81
CA ALA A 670 -6.72 10.61 17.83
C ALA A 670 -7.74 11.71 17.45
N ARG A 671 -7.84 12.07 16.17
CA ARG A 671 -8.83 13.03 15.67
C ARG A 671 -10.26 12.52 15.85
N ILE A 672 -10.54 11.29 15.43
CA ILE A 672 -11.86 10.65 15.61
C ILE A 672 -12.21 10.56 17.10
N ALA A 673 -11.26 10.18 17.96
CA ALA A 673 -11.48 10.08 19.40
C ALA A 673 -11.83 11.43 20.03
N ALA A 674 -11.16 12.51 19.62
CA ALA A 674 -11.48 13.86 20.06
C ALA A 674 -12.88 14.29 19.59
N LEU A 675 -13.27 13.97 18.36
CA LEU A 675 -14.62 14.23 17.86
C LEU A 675 -15.69 13.50 18.68
N PHE A 676 -15.46 12.22 19.00
CA PHE A 676 -16.37 11.45 19.87
C PHE A 676 -16.46 12.05 21.27
N GLN A 677 -15.32 12.41 21.86
CA GLN A 677 -15.26 13.03 23.19
C GLN A 677 -16.08 14.32 23.24
N ILE A 678 -15.89 15.23 22.28
CA ILE A 678 -16.59 16.52 22.26
C ILE A 678 -18.07 16.34 21.97
N PHE A 679 -18.41 15.41 21.09
CA PHE A 679 -19.79 15.14 20.75
C PHE A 679 -20.56 14.53 21.92
N GLU A 680 -20.01 13.55 22.62
CA GLU A 680 -20.71 12.91 23.75
C GLU A 680 -20.67 13.75 25.03
N PHE A 681 -19.55 14.41 25.32
CA PHE A 681 -19.28 15.00 26.65
C PHE A 681 -18.94 16.50 26.63
N GLY A 682 -18.76 17.11 25.45
CA GLY A 682 -18.32 18.50 25.31
C GLY A 682 -16.80 18.69 25.37
N GLY A 683 -16.34 19.93 25.19
CA GLY A 683 -14.90 20.27 25.09
C GLY A 683 -14.14 20.40 26.42
N GLY A 684 -14.78 20.15 27.57
CA GLY A 684 -14.22 20.45 28.90
C GLY A 684 -13.35 19.36 29.54
N GLY A 685 -12.97 18.31 28.82
CA GLY A 685 -12.28 17.14 29.39
C GLY A 685 -11.15 16.58 28.51
N ALA A 686 -10.37 15.67 29.07
CA ALA A 686 -9.40 14.89 28.31
C ALA A 686 -10.11 13.81 27.48
N VAL A 687 -9.50 13.38 26.37
CA VAL A 687 -10.01 12.26 25.56
C VAL A 687 -9.91 10.97 26.36
N GLY A 688 -11.05 10.36 26.65
CA GLY A 688 -11.14 9.11 27.43
C GLY A 688 -10.82 7.86 26.60
N LEU A 689 -10.48 6.77 27.31
CA LEU A 689 -10.04 5.52 26.69
C LEU A 689 -11.09 4.92 25.76
N LYS A 690 -12.36 4.87 26.19
CA LYS A 690 -13.48 4.32 25.39
C LYS A 690 -13.63 5.01 24.03
N ALA A 691 -13.49 6.34 23.99
CA ALA A 691 -13.56 7.10 22.74
C ALA A 691 -12.40 6.75 21.81
N PHE A 692 -11.20 6.54 22.37
CA PHE A 692 -10.03 6.16 21.62
C PHE A 692 -10.05 4.71 21.13
N GLU A 693 -10.52 3.76 21.93
CA GLU A 693 -10.69 2.35 21.51
C GLU A 693 -11.64 2.24 20.31
N GLY A 694 -12.79 2.91 20.36
CA GLY A 694 -13.71 2.98 19.23
C GLY A 694 -13.10 3.63 17.99
N ALA A 695 -12.44 4.78 18.18
CA ALA A 695 -11.78 5.51 17.11
C ALA A 695 -10.63 4.73 16.44
N SER A 696 -9.80 4.03 17.22
CA SER A 696 -8.68 3.23 16.72
C SER A 696 -9.15 2.06 15.87
N ARG A 697 -10.25 1.39 16.24
CA ARG A 697 -10.88 0.34 15.44
C ARG A 697 -11.41 0.85 14.11
N ILE A 698 -12.07 2.01 14.11
CA ILE A 698 -12.56 2.66 12.88
C ILE A 698 -11.38 3.06 11.97
N ALA A 699 -10.34 3.67 12.54
CA ALA A 699 -9.15 4.07 11.79
C ALA A 699 -8.40 2.86 11.21
N ALA A 700 -8.28 1.77 11.98
CA ALA A 700 -7.68 0.51 11.52
C ALA A 700 -8.48 -0.12 10.38
N TRP A 701 -9.81 -0.13 10.45
CA TRP A 701 -10.67 -0.60 9.36
C TRP A 701 -10.47 0.22 8.07
N HIS A 702 -10.39 1.55 8.16
CA HIS A 702 -10.09 2.41 7.01
C HIS A 702 -8.69 2.17 6.44
N LEU A 703 -7.70 1.85 7.29
CA LEU A 703 -6.37 1.47 6.85
C LEU A 703 -6.38 0.13 6.10
N HIS A 704 -7.13 -0.84 6.61
CA HIS A 704 -7.33 -2.12 5.95
C HIS A 704 -7.96 -1.95 4.55
N GLU A 705 -8.98 -1.10 4.45
CA GLU A 705 -9.61 -0.74 3.18
C GLU A 705 -8.67 -0.01 2.22
N ALA A 706 -7.81 0.88 2.74
CA ALA A 706 -6.75 1.50 1.96
C ALA A 706 -5.79 0.45 1.39
N ARG A 707 -5.36 -0.52 2.20
CA ARG A 707 -4.52 -1.64 1.77
C ARG A 707 -5.20 -2.44 0.65
N ARG A 708 -6.49 -2.77 0.81
CA ARG A 708 -7.29 -3.48 -0.17
C ARG A 708 -7.40 -2.72 -1.50
N PHE A 709 -7.79 -1.45 -1.43
CA PHE A 709 -7.96 -0.61 -2.62
C PHE A 709 -6.64 -0.34 -3.34
N TYR A 710 -5.57 0.03 -2.62
CA TYR A 710 -4.27 0.30 -3.23
C TYR A 710 -3.56 -0.96 -3.71
N GLY A 711 -3.77 -2.10 -3.06
CA GLY A 711 -3.33 -3.41 -3.53
C GLY A 711 -3.93 -3.73 -4.90
N GLU A 712 -5.24 -3.51 -5.07
CA GLU A 712 -5.89 -3.71 -6.37
C GLU A 712 -5.47 -2.66 -7.42
N LEU A 713 -5.28 -1.41 -7.01
CA LEU A 713 -4.84 -0.34 -7.92
C LEU A 713 -3.40 -0.52 -8.41
N ALA A 714 -2.54 -1.18 -7.63
CA ALA A 714 -1.15 -1.45 -7.98
C ALA A 714 -0.98 -2.61 -8.98
N LEU A 715 -2.04 -3.35 -9.28
CA LEU A 715 -2.02 -4.41 -10.28
C LEU A 715 -1.87 -3.81 -11.68
N PRO A 716 -1.04 -4.43 -12.55
CA PRO A 716 -1.10 -4.17 -13.99
C PRO A 716 -2.55 -4.28 -14.49
N GLU A 717 -2.94 -3.41 -15.43
CA GLU A 717 -4.31 -3.31 -15.98
C GLU A 717 -4.86 -4.67 -16.42
N GLU A 718 -3.98 -5.48 -17.00
CA GLU A 718 -4.13 -6.87 -17.42
C GLU A 718 -4.62 -7.82 -16.30
N GLN A 719 -4.06 -7.72 -15.08
CA GLN A 719 -4.44 -8.54 -13.93
C GLN A 719 -5.72 -8.03 -13.25
N ALA A 720 -5.91 -6.70 -13.22
CA ALA A 720 -7.14 -6.09 -12.70
C ALA A 720 -8.37 -6.45 -13.57
N ASP A 721 -8.18 -6.53 -14.89
CA ASP A 721 -9.20 -6.93 -15.85
C ASP A 721 -9.61 -8.39 -15.70
N ALA A 722 -8.67 -9.30 -15.45
CA ALA A 722 -8.94 -10.69 -15.12
C ALA A 722 -9.78 -10.81 -13.84
N ALA A 723 -9.42 -10.10 -12.77
CA ALA A 723 -10.15 -10.12 -11.49
C ALA A 723 -11.58 -9.57 -11.60
N ARG A 724 -11.78 -8.50 -12.39
CA ARG A 724 -13.11 -7.93 -12.68
C ARG A 724 -13.98 -8.90 -13.47
N LEU A 725 -13.38 -9.53 -14.49
CA LEU A 725 -14.07 -10.54 -15.28
C LEU A 725 -14.47 -11.76 -14.42
N ASP A 726 -13.60 -12.23 -13.52
CA ASP A 726 -13.89 -13.31 -12.57
C ASP A 726 -15.12 -13.00 -11.72
N SER A 727 -15.12 -11.82 -11.09
CA SER A 727 -16.21 -11.37 -10.22
C SER A 727 -17.54 -11.28 -10.98
N TRP A 728 -17.51 -10.70 -12.18
CA TRP A 728 -18.69 -10.59 -13.03
C TRP A 728 -19.24 -11.96 -13.47
N LEU A 729 -18.35 -12.90 -13.81
CA LEU A 729 -18.69 -14.26 -14.22
C LEU A 729 -19.34 -15.04 -13.06
N LEU A 730 -18.76 -14.96 -11.85
CA LEU A 730 -19.32 -15.58 -10.65
C LEU A 730 -20.71 -15.02 -10.31
N ASP A 731 -20.89 -13.70 -10.37
CA ASP A 731 -22.19 -13.05 -10.14
C ASP A 731 -23.24 -13.42 -11.20
N TYR A 732 -22.84 -13.56 -12.46
CA TYR A 732 -23.73 -14.05 -13.51
C TYR A 732 -24.18 -15.48 -13.19
N CYS A 733 -23.23 -16.37 -12.88
CA CYS A 733 -23.46 -17.77 -12.58
C CYS A 733 -24.37 -17.96 -11.36
N ARG A 734 -24.13 -17.21 -10.28
CA ARG A 734 -24.97 -17.20 -9.06
C ARG A 734 -26.40 -16.75 -9.36
N ARG A 735 -26.58 -15.64 -10.10
CA ARG A 735 -27.91 -15.11 -10.46
C ARG A 735 -28.69 -16.04 -11.39
N LYS A 736 -28.02 -16.66 -12.36
CA LYS A 736 -28.64 -17.54 -13.36
C LYS A 736 -28.67 -19.02 -12.94
N LYS A 737 -28.10 -19.36 -11.78
CA LYS A 737 -27.94 -20.72 -11.26
C LYS A 737 -27.34 -21.66 -12.30
N THR A 738 -26.24 -21.22 -12.90
CA THR A 738 -25.50 -21.93 -13.95
C THR A 738 -24.01 -21.88 -13.64
N ASN A 739 -23.23 -22.82 -14.15
CA ASN A 739 -21.78 -22.76 -14.19
C ASN A 739 -21.24 -22.45 -15.59
N ILE A 740 -22.12 -22.13 -16.55
CA ILE A 740 -21.77 -21.83 -17.94
C ILE A 740 -22.30 -20.45 -18.33
N VAL A 741 -21.42 -19.64 -18.92
CA VAL A 741 -21.72 -18.30 -19.42
C VAL A 741 -21.43 -18.24 -20.92
N PRO A 742 -22.42 -17.94 -21.77
CA PRO A 742 -22.17 -17.73 -23.20
C PRO A 742 -21.23 -16.54 -23.43
N ARG A 743 -20.16 -16.71 -24.22
CA ARG A 743 -19.19 -15.63 -24.48
C ARG A 743 -19.85 -14.36 -25.06
N ARG A 744 -20.90 -14.53 -25.86
CA ARG A 744 -21.70 -13.42 -26.41
C ARG A 744 -22.37 -12.57 -25.33
N ASP A 745 -22.73 -13.17 -24.20
CA ASP A 745 -23.39 -12.48 -23.09
C ASP A 745 -22.37 -11.66 -22.32
N VAL A 746 -21.13 -12.16 -22.18
CA VAL A 746 -19.99 -11.39 -21.66
C VAL A 746 -19.73 -10.17 -22.55
N GLN A 747 -19.57 -10.38 -23.86
CA GLN A 747 -19.30 -9.28 -24.82
C GLN A 747 -20.40 -8.21 -24.89
N ARG A 748 -21.64 -8.53 -24.52
CA ARG A 748 -22.74 -7.56 -24.48
C ARG A 748 -22.85 -6.85 -23.13
N ASN A 749 -22.57 -7.53 -22.03
CA ASN A 749 -23.02 -7.12 -20.70
C ASN A 749 -21.90 -6.94 -19.66
N VAL A 750 -20.66 -7.35 -19.96
CA VAL A 750 -19.54 -7.17 -19.01
C VAL A 750 -19.27 -5.68 -18.80
N THR A 751 -18.89 -5.36 -17.56
CA THR A 751 -18.51 -4.03 -17.11
C THR A 751 -17.16 -4.14 -16.37
N PRO A 752 -16.16 -3.31 -16.72
CA PRO A 752 -16.25 -2.12 -17.58
C PRO A 752 -16.33 -2.44 -19.10
N GLY A 753 -16.76 -1.47 -19.90
CA GLY A 753 -17.11 -1.70 -21.31
C GLY A 753 -15.93 -2.06 -22.23
N HIS A 754 -14.69 -1.81 -21.83
CA HIS A 754 -13.50 -2.18 -22.62
C HIS A 754 -13.26 -3.69 -22.61
N LEU A 755 -13.65 -4.40 -21.55
CA LEU A 755 -13.67 -5.88 -21.50
C LEU A 755 -14.62 -6.51 -22.53
N ARG A 756 -15.42 -5.71 -23.25
CA ARG A 756 -16.22 -6.19 -24.39
C ARG A 756 -15.39 -6.35 -25.65
N GLN A 757 -14.25 -5.67 -25.73
CA GLN A 757 -13.33 -5.76 -26.86
C GLN A 757 -12.66 -7.13 -26.85
N LYS A 758 -12.54 -7.73 -28.04
CA LYS A 758 -12.04 -9.10 -28.19
C LYS A 758 -10.68 -9.30 -27.51
N THR A 759 -9.74 -8.38 -27.71
CA THR A 759 -8.36 -8.48 -27.22
C THR A 759 -8.28 -8.46 -25.69
N ALA A 760 -8.93 -7.49 -25.05
CA ALA A 760 -8.96 -7.39 -23.58
C ALA A 760 -9.69 -8.59 -22.94
N LEU A 761 -10.78 -9.05 -23.56
CA LEU A 761 -11.50 -10.23 -23.10
C LEU A 761 -10.70 -11.52 -23.23
N ASP A 762 -9.97 -11.70 -24.34
CA ASP A 762 -9.14 -12.89 -24.55
C ASP A 762 -8.02 -12.92 -23.50
N PHE A 763 -7.30 -11.81 -23.30
CA PHE A 763 -6.24 -11.72 -22.29
C PHE A 763 -6.75 -12.03 -20.87
N ALA A 764 -7.87 -11.42 -20.46
CA ALA A 764 -8.47 -11.67 -19.15
C ALA A 764 -8.95 -13.12 -18.98
N LEU A 765 -9.44 -13.76 -20.05
CA LEU A 765 -9.85 -15.17 -20.00
C LEU A 765 -8.65 -16.12 -19.93
N ASP A 766 -7.54 -15.79 -20.60
CA ASP A 766 -6.32 -16.58 -20.57
C ASP A 766 -5.75 -16.61 -19.14
N GLU A 767 -5.65 -15.45 -18.47
CA GLU A 767 -5.27 -15.34 -17.04
C GLU A 767 -6.18 -16.16 -16.11
N LEU A 768 -7.51 -16.13 -16.32
CA LEU A 768 -8.47 -16.91 -15.54
C LEU A 768 -8.38 -18.42 -15.80
N MET A 769 -8.00 -18.81 -17.01
CA MET A 769 -7.76 -20.19 -17.39
C MET A 769 -6.46 -20.71 -16.74
N GLU A 770 -5.39 -19.90 -16.77
CA GLU A 770 -4.12 -20.22 -16.09
C GLU A 770 -4.31 -20.35 -14.57
N ALA A 771 -5.14 -19.49 -13.97
CA ALA A 771 -5.52 -19.58 -12.56
C ALA A 771 -6.50 -20.74 -12.26
N GLY A 772 -6.92 -21.53 -13.26
CA GLY A 772 -7.80 -22.68 -13.06
C GLY A 772 -9.26 -22.32 -12.69
N ARG A 773 -9.67 -21.06 -12.91
CA ARG A 773 -10.98 -20.52 -12.49
C ARG A 773 -12.04 -20.66 -13.56
N VAL A 774 -11.66 -20.61 -14.84
CA VAL A 774 -12.58 -20.78 -15.98
C VAL A 774 -12.01 -21.70 -17.06
N ARG A 775 -12.88 -22.18 -17.95
CA ARG A 775 -12.53 -22.96 -19.15
C ARG A 775 -13.34 -22.49 -20.33
N LEU A 776 -12.72 -22.43 -21.48
CA LEU A 776 -13.42 -22.18 -22.73
C LEU A 776 -13.87 -23.49 -23.35
N VAL A 777 -15.17 -23.62 -23.55
CA VAL A 777 -15.79 -24.77 -24.22
C VAL A 777 -16.44 -24.29 -25.50
N GLN A 778 -16.19 -25.01 -26.57
CA GLN A 778 -16.78 -24.72 -27.88
C GLN A 778 -17.74 -25.83 -28.26
N ASP A 779 -19.04 -25.52 -28.26
CA ASP A 779 -20.09 -26.40 -28.77
C ASP A 779 -20.57 -25.88 -30.15
N GLY A 780 -20.06 -26.51 -31.22
CA GLY A 780 -20.29 -26.09 -32.60
C GLY A 780 -19.83 -24.65 -32.90
N LYS A 781 -20.79 -23.76 -33.19
CA LYS A 781 -20.52 -22.33 -33.45
C LYS A 781 -20.59 -21.45 -32.18
N ARG A 782 -20.94 -22.02 -31.02
CA ARG A 782 -21.08 -21.28 -29.76
C ARG A 782 -19.81 -21.42 -28.92
N LYS A 783 -19.28 -20.28 -28.46
CA LYS A 783 -18.18 -20.22 -27.49
C LYS A 783 -18.79 -19.95 -26.12
N GLU A 784 -18.50 -20.82 -25.17
CA GLU A 784 -19.03 -20.78 -23.82
C GLU A 784 -17.87 -20.78 -22.82
N ILE A 785 -18.08 -20.11 -21.69
CA ILE A 785 -17.12 -19.99 -20.60
C ILE A 785 -17.72 -20.81 -19.45
N GLN A 786 -17.11 -21.94 -19.12
CA GLN A 786 -17.45 -22.69 -17.93
C GLN A 786 -16.66 -22.14 -16.75
N ILE A 787 -17.27 -22.07 -15.57
CA ILE A 787 -16.63 -21.66 -14.31
C ILE A 787 -16.34 -22.89 -13.47
N ASN A 788 -15.20 -22.87 -12.79
CA ASN A 788 -14.84 -23.88 -11.81
C ASN A 788 -15.94 -24.02 -10.74
N PRO A 789 -16.59 -25.19 -10.61
CA PRO A 789 -17.66 -25.42 -9.64
C PRO A 789 -17.26 -25.12 -8.20
N ALA A 790 -15.97 -25.27 -7.84
CA ALA A 790 -15.45 -24.94 -6.52
C ALA A 790 -15.67 -23.46 -6.14
N LEU A 791 -15.69 -22.55 -7.12
CA LEU A 791 -15.91 -21.11 -6.89
C LEU A 791 -17.39 -20.74 -6.69
N LEU A 792 -18.30 -21.66 -7.02
CA LEU A 792 -19.75 -21.47 -6.87
C LEU A 792 -20.28 -22.18 -5.63
N ALA A 793 -19.45 -22.97 -4.94
CA ALA A 793 -19.77 -23.73 -3.75
C ALA A 793 -19.63 -22.88 -2.46
N GLU A 794 -20.34 -21.76 -2.37
CA GLU A 794 -20.53 -21.05 -1.10
C GLU A 794 -22.02 -20.97 -0.79
N GLY A 795 -22.45 -21.82 0.14
CA GLY A 795 -23.84 -22.02 0.49
C GLY A 795 -24.10 -23.40 1.07
N LYS A 796 -23.34 -23.81 2.09
CA LYS A 796 -23.86 -24.71 3.12
C LYS A 796 -23.85 -23.94 4.44
N PRO A 797 -24.95 -24.01 5.21
CA PRO A 797 -25.19 -23.16 6.37
C PRO A 797 -24.14 -23.28 7.47
#